data_AF-A0AB36DSL3-F1
#
_entry.id   AF-A0AB36DSL3-F1
#
_cell.length_a   1.000
_cell.length_b   1.000
_cell.length_c   1.000
_cell.angle_alpha   90.00
_cell.angle_beta   90.00
_cell.angle_gamma   90.00
#
_symmetry.space_group_name_H-M   'P 1'
#
loop_
_entity.id
_entity.type
_entity.pdbx_description
1 polymer ?
#
loop_
_entity_poly.entity_id
_entity_poly.type
_entity_poly.pdbx_seq_one_letter_code
_entity_poly.pdbx_strand_id
1 'polypeptide(L)'
;MKRKNILKFVSLLGIGSFVMLTAASCTSATTPTPNPEPKPDPMPNPPSGNMNGENTNPTSGGNMNGGNTNPGGGQGMMDSAAQELTAARTALTSLLASKNANVEMYSDYAKIKNDLTAAYTTAKSTSDNTSAALEQVKSATSTLQTAIDKAASDKNDFNNQNADLVSAYTSLKDAVKSETTNLEGLSDANYISIKDNLTTYYGKAKNILTATLYPASGEIPKVDAVKVVNNFITNANSNIEQWKNNANMLSDSFLKKTLDKQQLTSNAELQQPANYSFVAYNQDITNPTYNFAKRIVWKPQEGQSSTYVPLENQGDLTDVSWIYSLAGNETKYSFTFANYGTTTGYLYFPYKSVKSSDNVALQYKLNGASPVSIDFNNSAISPSQESASNADGSEVATTADDNSPESQVKAEKASSTSDVSRSAVNSAPSVNEIKVAKIILSELKFGQNTIEFSVPTGQDKVAPMIGNMYISSTDKNDNLVYNDIFSNTLDKQDESTSVTVNLLKGYSLAADHSTYFYQFSSSNRMNESNPTYLVGFIGGRGNRNNLNSSNATNNQVASPSVQTSSRTLTIYVNAPKDGQYYIKGSYLTSDKRNLKFTTTATANNSITFTVKGKSNWNTLGTFNTADNNDIETSGSSSSGQPNESKTIKLNKGLNKVVIGSEMINNKYPGAPYIGNLKFTLMSPTMMEAKK
;
A
#
# COMPACT_ATOMS: atom_id res chain seq x y z
N MET A 1 33.81 36.76 5.06
CA MET A 1 32.79 37.48 4.23
C MET A 1 31.83 36.44 3.68
N LYS A 2 30.50 36.44 3.81
CA LYS A 2 29.47 37.27 4.45
C LYS A 2 28.41 36.27 4.98
N ARG A 3 27.95 36.43 6.23
CA ARG A 3 26.80 35.69 6.77
C ARG A 3 25.53 36.21 6.09
N LYS A 4 24.69 35.33 5.51
CA LYS A 4 23.34 35.68 5.04
C LYS A 4 22.33 35.31 6.13
N ASN A 5 21.81 36.33 6.81
CA ASN A 5 20.64 36.21 7.67
C ASN A 5 19.42 35.90 6.81
N ILE A 6 18.86 34.70 6.93
CA ILE A 6 17.50 34.40 6.47
C ILE A 6 16.57 34.66 7.65
N LEU A 7 15.85 35.77 7.56
CA LEU A 7 14.80 36.18 8.47
C LEU A 7 13.57 35.31 8.16
N LYS A 8 13.26 34.33 9.01
CA LYS A 8 12.00 33.58 8.93
C LYS A 8 10.91 34.41 9.61
N PHE A 9 9.98 34.94 8.82
CA PHE A 9 8.71 35.45 9.33
C PHE A 9 7.89 34.26 9.83
N VAL A 10 7.83 34.07 11.15
CA VAL A 10 6.84 33.23 11.80
C VAL A 10 5.56 34.07 11.86
N SER A 11 4.51 33.69 11.12
CA SER A 11 3.20 34.30 11.30
C SER A 11 2.67 33.88 12.67
N LEU A 12 2.69 34.83 13.59
CA LEU A 12 2.16 34.70 14.94
C LEU A 12 0.62 34.81 14.85
N LEU A 13 -0.06 33.70 14.56
CA LEU A 13 -1.47 33.55 14.95
C LEU A 13 -1.47 33.06 16.39
N GLY A 14 -1.68 34.00 17.31
CA GLY A 14 -1.72 33.76 18.75
C GLY A 14 -2.86 32.82 19.12
N ILE A 15 -2.50 31.56 19.37
CA ILE A 15 -3.30 30.68 20.24
C ILE A 15 -2.79 30.97 21.65
N GLY A 16 -3.58 31.72 22.42
CA GLY A 16 -3.30 31.97 23.83
C GLY A 16 -3.44 30.69 24.64
N SER A 17 -2.33 29.98 24.86
CA SER A 17 -2.23 28.94 25.88
C SER A 17 -2.04 29.60 27.25
N PHE A 18 -3.10 29.65 28.06
CA PHE A 18 -2.97 29.80 29.50
C PHE A 18 -2.67 28.43 30.11
N VAL A 19 -1.41 28.23 30.51
CA VAL A 19 -1.03 27.16 31.42
C VAL A 19 -1.50 27.59 32.82
N MET A 20 -2.57 26.96 33.33
CA MET A 20 -2.80 26.94 34.77
C MET A 20 -2.07 25.73 35.36
N LEU A 21 -1.11 26.04 36.23
CA LEU A 21 -0.41 25.12 37.09
C LEU A 21 -1.41 24.55 38.11
N THR A 22 -1.84 23.30 37.96
CA THR A 22 -2.62 22.61 38.99
C THR A 22 -1.67 21.98 40.01
N ALA A 23 -1.77 22.46 41.25
CA ALA A 23 -1.12 21.84 42.40
C ALA A 23 -1.76 20.46 42.64
N ALA A 24 -0.90 19.43 42.69
CA ALA A 24 -1.26 18.09 43.11
C ALA A 24 -1.69 18.09 44.58
N SER A 25 -2.82 17.45 44.89
CA SER A 25 -3.06 16.89 46.22
C SER A 25 -3.57 15.47 46.06
N CYS A 26 -2.76 14.54 46.55
CA CYS A 26 -2.99 13.11 46.59
C CYS A 26 -4.08 12.80 47.63
N THR A 27 -5.03 11.93 47.30
CA THR A 27 -5.68 11.08 48.30
C THR A 27 -5.82 9.65 47.79
N SER A 28 -5.39 8.75 48.65
CA SER A 28 -5.28 7.31 48.46
C SER A 28 -6.63 6.59 48.49
N ALA A 29 -6.66 5.41 47.87
CA ALA A 29 -7.77 4.48 47.83
C ALA A 29 -8.11 3.84 49.19
N THR A 30 -9.41 3.60 49.42
CA THR A 30 -9.93 2.47 50.24
C THR A 30 -11.19 1.89 49.61
N THR A 31 -11.28 0.56 49.62
CA THR A 31 -12.23 -0.40 49.01
C THR A 31 -13.62 -0.40 49.68
N PRO A 32 -14.68 -1.01 49.07
CA PRO A 32 -16.11 -0.76 49.39
C PRO A 32 -16.82 -1.91 50.14
N THR A 33 -17.97 -1.62 50.77
CA THR A 33 -19.26 -2.38 50.83
C THR A 33 -20.13 -1.94 52.02
N PRO A 34 -21.45 -2.27 52.11
CA PRO A 34 -22.49 -2.38 51.08
C PRO A 34 -23.78 -1.59 51.45
N ASN A 35 -24.63 -1.37 50.44
CA ASN A 35 -26.01 -0.87 50.59
C ASN A 35 -26.96 -1.95 51.18
N PRO A 36 -28.05 -1.55 51.85
CA PRO A 36 -29.36 -2.07 51.43
C PRO A 36 -30.51 -1.02 51.44
N GLU A 37 -31.05 -0.78 50.24
CA GLU A 37 -32.47 -0.92 49.79
C GLU A 37 -33.68 -0.25 50.54
N PRO A 38 -34.85 -0.05 49.87
CA PRO A 38 -35.39 1.30 49.62
C PRO A 38 -36.88 1.53 49.99
N LYS A 39 -37.32 2.80 49.76
CA LYS A 39 -38.70 3.30 49.44
C LYS A 39 -39.72 3.44 50.60
N PRO A 40 -40.84 4.21 50.42
CA PRO A 40 -41.22 5.14 49.33
C PRO A 40 -41.74 6.53 49.78
N ASP A 41 -41.55 7.54 48.93
CA ASP A 41 -42.32 8.79 48.95
C ASP A 41 -43.67 8.64 48.23
N PRO A 42 -44.73 9.30 48.73
CA PRO A 42 -45.78 9.84 47.89
C PRO A 42 -45.89 11.37 48.02
N MET A 43 -46.07 12.01 46.86
CA MET A 43 -46.29 13.45 46.60
C MET A 43 -47.25 14.15 47.59
N PRO A 44 -47.14 15.48 47.69
CA PRO A 44 -48.33 16.27 47.35
C PRO A 44 -48.03 17.58 46.59
N ASN A 45 -49.00 17.98 45.78
CA ASN A 45 -49.17 19.33 45.22
C ASN A 45 -50.66 19.66 45.36
N PRO A 46 -51.15 20.92 45.31
CA PRO A 46 -50.65 22.24 45.78
C PRO A 46 -51.62 22.85 46.85
N PRO A 47 -51.44 24.08 47.38
CA PRO A 47 -52.48 24.72 48.19
C PRO A 47 -53.25 25.79 47.43
N SER A 48 -54.58 25.67 47.47
CA SER A 48 -55.53 26.75 47.19
C SER A 48 -56.32 27.06 48.47
N GLY A 49 -56.48 28.35 48.78
CA GLY A 49 -57.71 28.88 49.38
C GLY A 49 -57.85 28.87 50.91
N ASN A 50 -57.65 30.06 51.47
CA ASN A 50 -58.61 30.84 52.26
C ASN A 50 -59.19 30.33 53.61
N MET A 51 -59.25 31.31 54.52
CA MET A 51 -60.16 31.52 55.67
C MET A 51 -59.77 31.06 57.09
N ASN A 52 -59.62 32.10 57.93
CA ASN A 52 -60.15 32.32 59.28
C ASN A 52 -59.75 31.42 60.46
N GLY A 53 -59.38 32.10 61.55
CA GLY A 53 -59.93 31.78 62.87
C GLY A 53 -58.91 31.54 63.98
N GLU A 54 -58.86 32.51 64.89
CA GLU A 54 -58.73 32.32 66.35
C GLU A 54 -57.39 31.78 66.89
N ASN A 55 -56.64 32.64 67.59
CA ASN A 55 -56.63 32.71 69.07
C ASN A 55 -56.01 31.44 69.67
N THR A 56 -54.75 31.48 70.14
CA THR A 56 -54.49 31.78 71.55
C THR A 56 -52.99 32.00 71.80
N ASN A 57 -52.68 33.16 72.41
CA ASN A 57 -51.49 33.41 73.24
C ASN A 57 -51.59 32.50 74.51
N PRO A 58 -50.58 32.32 75.41
CA PRO A 58 -49.75 33.41 75.92
C PRO A 58 -48.30 33.14 76.37
N THR A 59 -47.54 34.26 76.43
CA THR A 59 -46.57 34.66 77.49
C THR A 59 -45.26 33.86 77.62
N SER A 60 -44.09 34.40 77.96
CA SER A 60 -43.67 35.54 78.80
C SER A 60 -42.16 35.76 78.50
N GLY A 61 -41.48 36.90 78.63
CA GLY A 61 -41.74 38.21 79.24
C GLY A 61 -40.66 39.20 78.72
N GLY A 62 -40.93 40.51 78.63
CA GLY A 62 -40.70 41.52 79.69
C GLY A 62 -39.25 42.07 79.58
N ASN A 63 -38.93 43.36 79.54
CA ASN A 63 -39.62 44.57 80.00
C ASN A 63 -38.87 45.86 79.51
N MET A 64 -39.63 46.94 79.24
CA MET A 64 -39.39 48.40 79.47
C MET A 64 -38.16 49.12 78.86
N ASN A 65 -38.16 50.37 78.38
CA ASN A 65 -39.05 51.55 78.37
C ASN A 65 -38.51 52.47 77.23
N GLY A 66 -39.29 53.16 76.38
CA GLY A 66 -39.98 54.42 76.68
C GLY A 66 -39.26 55.63 76.06
N GLY A 67 -39.96 56.47 75.29
CA GLY A 67 -39.51 57.86 75.01
C GLY A 67 -39.39 58.25 73.54
N ASN A 68 -40.44 58.90 73.04
CA ASN A 68 -40.42 59.79 71.89
C ASN A 68 -39.33 60.88 72.05
N THR A 69 -38.52 61.13 71.02
CA THR A 69 -38.17 62.47 70.53
C THR A 69 -37.34 62.35 69.25
N ASN A 70 -37.88 62.84 68.15
CA ASN A 70 -37.08 63.31 67.03
C ASN A 70 -36.20 64.49 67.49
N PRO A 71 -34.95 64.56 67.01
CA PRO A 71 -34.44 65.81 66.45
C PRO A 71 -34.03 65.52 65.00
N GLY A 72 -34.55 66.25 64.01
CA GLY A 72 -34.15 67.63 63.81
C GLY A 72 -32.75 67.62 63.19
N GLY A 73 -32.69 67.80 61.86
CA GLY A 73 -31.52 67.54 61.02
C GLY A 73 -30.26 68.36 61.31
N GLY A 74 -29.16 67.88 60.74
CA GLY A 74 -27.90 68.60 60.65
C GLY A 74 -26.76 67.71 60.17
N GLN A 75 -26.31 67.94 58.93
CA GLN A 75 -25.00 67.57 58.38
C GLN A 75 -24.64 66.07 58.31
N GLY A 76 -25.15 65.38 57.29
CA GLY A 76 -24.67 64.03 56.93
C GLY A 76 -25.62 63.20 56.07
N MET A 77 -26.89 63.60 55.96
CA MET A 77 -27.83 62.94 55.07
C MET A 77 -27.52 63.32 53.62
N MET A 78 -26.79 62.46 52.90
CA MET A 78 -27.20 62.19 51.52
C MET A 78 -28.70 61.91 51.56
N ASP A 79 -29.47 62.65 50.77
CA ASP A 79 -30.89 62.39 50.51
C ASP A 79 -31.10 60.87 50.32
N SER A 80 -32.18 60.28 50.83
CA SER A 80 -32.40 58.82 50.72
C SER A 80 -32.35 58.37 49.25
N ALA A 81 -32.81 59.22 48.33
CA ALA A 81 -32.68 59.06 46.89
C ALA A 81 -31.23 59.05 46.38
N ALA A 82 -30.33 59.84 46.98
CA ALA A 82 -28.91 59.85 46.66
C ALA A 82 -28.19 58.58 47.16
N GLN A 83 -28.58 58.06 48.32
CA GLN A 83 -28.10 56.76 48.81
C GLN A 83 -28.58 55.61 47.91
N GLU A 84 -29.85 55.61 47.52
CA GLU A 84 -30.40 54.63 46.57
C GLU A 84 -29.70 54.68 45.20
N LEU A 85 -29.43 55.88 44.67
CA LEU A 85 -28.71 56.03 43.40
C LEU A 85 -27.28 55.52 43.50
N THR A 86 -26.60 55.77 44.61
CA THR A 86 -25.24 55.26 44.87
C THR A 86 -25.22 53.74 44.95
N ALA A 87 -26.19 53.14 45.64
CA ALA A 87 -26.35 51.69 45.72
C ALA A 87 -26.65 51.07 44.34
N ALA A 88 -27.57 51.67 43.57
CA ALA A 88 -27.90 51.21 42.22
C ALA A 88 -26.69 51.29 41.27
N ARG A 89 -25.90 52.38 41.34
CA ARG A 89 -24.65 52.51 40.56
C ARG A 89 -23.60 51.48 40.96
N THR A 90 -23.48 51.18 42.25
CA THR A 90 -22.59 50.13 42.76
C THR A 90 -23.00 48.76 42.21
N ALA A 91 -24.29 48.42 42.26
CA ALA A 91 -24.81 47.17 41.72
C ALA A 91 -24.54 47.01 40.22
N LEU A 92 -24.81 48.05 39.42
CA LEU A 92 -24.52 48.05 37.99
C LEU A 92 -23.02 47.88 37.72
N THR A 93 -22.17 48.58 38.47
CA THR A 93 -20.70 48.51 38.32
C THR A 93 -20.17 47.11 38.65
N SER A 94 -20.66 46.49 39.72
CA SER A 94 -20.31 45.10 40.07
C SER A 94 -20.71 44.12 38.97
N LEU A 95 -21.89 44.31 38.37
CA LEU A 95 -22.34 43.47 37.26
C LEU A 95 -21.46 43.68 36.01
N LEU A 96 -21.11 44.93 35.67
CA LEU A 96 -20.18 45.24 34.57
C LEU A 96 -18.79 44.62 34.76
N ALA A 97 -18.30 44.52 36.00
CA ALA A 97 -17.01 43.89 36.31
C ALA A 97 -16.96 42.40 35.92
N SER A 98 -18.11 41.72 35.85
CA SER A 98 -18.20 40.32 35.43
C SER A 98 -18.06 40.10 33.91
N LYS A 99 -18.06 41.16 33.10
CA LYS A 99 -18.14 41.09 31.63
C LYS A 99 -17.19 40.07 31.01
N ASN A 100 -15.90 40.14 31.34
CA ASN A 100 -14.90 39.28 30.71
C ASN A 100 -15.13 37.80 31.03
N ALA A 101 -15.48 37.48 32.27
CA ALA A 101 -15.77 36.10 32.68
C ALA A 101 -17.02 35.56 31.96
N ASN A 102 -18.10 36.35 31.94
CA ASN A 102 -19.37 35.91 31.36
C ASN A 102 -19.29 35.81 29.83
N VAL A 103 -18.72 36.79 29.15
CA VAL A 103 -18.62 36.80 27.67
C VAL A 103 -17.70 35.68 27.16
N GLU A 104 -16.64 35.34 27.89
CA GLU A 104 -15.68 34.33 27.45
C GLU A 104 -16.24 32.89 27.52
N MET A 105 -17.22 32.63 28.39
CA MET A 105 -17.94 31.34 28.46
C MET A 105 -18.70 30.97 27.17
N TYR A 106 -18.89 31.93 26.28
CA TYR A 106 -19.62 31.81 25.01
C TYR A 106 -18.68 31.97 23.80
N SER A 107 -17.37 31.76 23.96
CA SER A 107 -16.39 31.85 22.85
C SER A 107 -16.75 30.99 21.64
N ASP A 108 -17.30 29.78 21.86
CA ASP A 108 -17.80 28.90 20.79
C ASP A 108 -19.25 29.20 20.35
N TYR A 109 -19.92 30.19 20.96
CA TYR A 109 -21.33 30.56 20.67
C TYR A 109 -21.41 32.04 20.28
N ALA A 110 -20.82 32.38 19.14
CA ALA A 110 -20.65 33.76 18.69
C ALA A 110 -21.94 34.60 18.71
N LYS A 111 -23.09 34.01 18.37
CA LYS A 111 -24.38 34.72 18.44
C LYS A 111 -24.74 35.14 19.87
N ILE A 112 -24.71 34.19 20.81
CA ILE A 112 -24.96 34.44 22.24
C ILE A 112 -23.94 35.45 22.79
N LYS A 113 -22.67 35.28 22.41
CA LYS A 113 -21.56 36.18 22.81
C LYS A 113 -21.80 37.62 22.35
N ASN A 114 -22.26 37.82 21.12
CA ASN A 114 -22.52 39.15 20.56
C ASN A 114 -23.70 39.82 21.25
N ASP A 115 -24.81 39.11 21.44
CA ASP A 115 -26.00 39.63 22.12
C ASP A 115 -25.66 40.06 23.57
N LEU A 116 -24.92 39.21 24.30
CA LEU A 116 -24.47 39.52 25.65
C LEU A 116 -23.49 40.72 25.66
N THR A 117 -22.57 40.79 24.71
CA THR A 117 -21.62 41.92 24.59
C THR A 117 -22.34 43.25 24.31
N ALA A 118 -23.39 43.23 23.49
CA ALA A 118 -24.23 44.40 23.24
C ALA A 118 -24.94 44.86 24.52
N ALA A 119 -25.52 43.93 25.29
CA ALA A 119 -26.16 44.24 26.57
C ALA A 119 -25.19 44.89 27.57
N TYR A 120 -23.97 44.35 27.70
CA TYR A 120 -22.91 44.95 28.51
C TYR A 120 -22.53 46.36 28.04
N THR A 121 -22.52 46.60 26.72
CA THR A 121 -22.17 47.91 26.14
C THR A 121 -23.25 48.95 26.42
N THR A 122 -24.52 48.57 26.29
CA THR A 122 -25.67 49.40 26.67
C THR A 122 -25.65 49.74 28.15
N ALA A 123 -25.45 48.74 29.02
CA ALA A 123 -25.37 48.93 30.47
C ALA A 123 -24.19 49.83 30.87
N LYS A 124 -23.04 49.69 30.20
CA LYS A 124 -21.87 50.56 30.42
C LYS A 124 -22.19 52.01 30.05
N SER A 125 -22.89 52.25 28.95
CA SER A 125 -23.28 53.60 28.52
C SER A 125 -24.14 54.31 29.57
N THR A 126 -25.05 53.58 30.23
CA THR A 126 -25.83 54.11 31.37
C THR A 126 -24.95 54.36 32.60
N SER A 127 -24.01 53.47 32.90
CA SER A 127 -23.08 53.62 34.02
C SER A 127 -22.19 54.86 33.87
N ASP A 128 -21.66 55.08 32.65
CA ASP A 128 -20.80 56.22 32.31
C ASP A 128 -21.57 57.56 32.27
N ASN A 129 -22.90 57.53 32.11
CA ASN A 129 -23.73 58.72 32.15
C ASN A 129 -23.90 59.21 33.60
N THR A 130 -23.17 60.27 33.95
CA THR A 130 -23.21 60.91 35.26
C THR A 130 -24.58 61.53 35.59
N SER A 131 -25.39 61.83 34.58
CA SER A 131 -26.75 62.37 34.71
C SER A 131 -27.85 61.31 34.68
N ALA A 132 -27.51 60.01 34.59
CA ALA A 132 -28.51 58.94 34.61
C ALA A 132 -29.31 58.94 35.92
N ALA A 133 -30.63 58.94 35.80
CA ALA A 133 -31.57 58.90 36.91
C ALA A 133 -31.63 57.50 37.57
N LEU A 134 -32.10 57.44 38.81
CA LEU A 134 -32.21 56.21 39.60
C LEU A 134 -32.89 55.07 38.84
N GLU A 135 -34.06 55.33 38.25
CA GLU A 135 -34.83 54.34 37.49
C GLU A 135 -34.10 53.88 36.22
N GLN A 136 -33.30 54.75 35.58
CA GLN A 136 -32.49 54.37 34.43
C GLN A 136 -31.36 53.40 34.84
N VAL A 137 -30.72 53.62 35.99
CA VAL A 137 -29.68 52.74 36.52
C VAL A 137 -30.26 51.40 36.99
N LYS A 138 -31.39 51.42 37.70
CA LYS A 138 -32.12 50.19 38.10
C LYS A 138 -32.56 49.38 36.88
N SER A 139 -33.14 50.04 35.87
CA SER A 139 -33.55 49.40 34.61
C SER A 139 -32.37 48.79 33.85
N ALA A 140 -31.26 49.52 33.69
CA ALA A 140 -30.05 49.01 33.04
C ALA A 140 -29.46 47.79 33.78
N THR A 141 -29.49 47.81 35.12
CA THR A 141 -29.04 46.68 35.96
C THR A 141 -29.91 45.45 35.73
N SER A 142 -31.23 45.61 35.78
CA SER A 142 -32.18 44.53 35.55
C SER A 142 -32.06 43.97 34.12
N THR A 143 -31.97 44.83 33.11
CA THR A 143 -31.81 44.41 31.71
C THR A 143 -30.51 43.63 31.49
N LEU A 144 -29.39 44.06 32.09
CA LEU A 144 -28.13 43.33 31.99
C LEU A 144 -28.22 41.96 32.69
N GLN A 145 -28.82 41.89 33.87
CA GLN A 145 -29.02 40.61 34.57
C GLN A 145 -29.87 39.65 33.73
N THR A 146 -30.99 40.13 33.17
CA THR A 146 -31.83 39.33 32.27
C THR A 146 -31.07 38.85 31.03
N ALA A 147 -30.19 39.67 30.45
CA ALA A 147 -29.36 39.25 29.32
C ALA A 147 -28.33 38.18 29.70
N ILE A 148 -27.75 38.25 30.90
CA ILE A 148 -26.84 37.22 31.43
C ILE A 148 -27.58 35.89 31.61
N ASP A 149 -28.75 35.92 32.26
CA ASP A 149 -29.57 34.73 32.50
C ASP A 149 -30.06 34.12 31.18
N LYS A 150 -30.46 34.96 30.23
CA LYS A 150 -30.86 34.54 28.88
C LYS A 150 -29.71 33.89 28.12
N ALA A 151 -28.49 34.42 28.19
CA ALA A 151 -27.34 33.80 27.53
C ALA A 151 -27.06 32.38 28.06
N ALA A 152 -27.23 32.17 29.37
CA ALA A 152 -27.08 30.85 29.99
C ALA A 152 -28.19 29.89 29.53
N SER A 153 -29.44 30.35 29.50
CA SER A 153 -30.59 29.58 29.01
C SER A 153 -30.42 29.20 27.53
N ASP A 154 -30.10 30.16 26.67
CA ASP A 154 -29.94 29.96 25.23
C ASP A 154 -28.85 28.93 24.92
N LYS A 155 -27.75 28.93 25.70
CA LYS A 155 -26.70 27.93 25.57
C LYS A 155 -27.20 26.54 25.96
N ASN A 156 -27.93 26.41 27.06
CA ASN A 156 -28.49 25.14 27.51
C ASN A 156 -29.48 24.58 26.48
N ASP A 157 -30.37 25.43 25.96
CA ASP A 157 -31.36 25.07 24.95
C ASP A 157 -30.68 24.64 23.65
N PHE A 158 -29.69 25.40 23.19
CA PHE A 158 -28.88 25.03 22.03
C PHE A 158 -28.23 23.66 22.21
N ASN A 159 -27.61 23.42 23.37
CA ASN A 159 -26.89 22.17 23.64
C ASN A 159 -27.83 20.97 23.68
N ASN A 160 -28.98 21.12 24.31
CA ASN A 160 -29.97 20.05 24.39
C ASN A 160 -30.56 19.72 23.01
N GLN A 161 -30.78 20.73 22.17
CA GLN A 161 -31.30 20.54 20.81
C GLN A 161 -30.24 19.99 19.84
N ASN A 162 -28.95 20.22 20.10
CA ASN A 162 -27.86 19.91 19.17
C ASN A 162 -26.77 19.03 19.83
N ALA A 163 -27.14 18.13 20.73
CA ALA A 163 -26.19 17.33 21.52
C ALA A 163 -25.13 16.59 20.67
N ASP A 164 -25.55 16.02 19.55
CA ASP A 164 -24.68 15.35 18.58
C ASP A 164 -23.63 16.29 17.98
N LEU A 165 -24.03 17.53 17.67
CA LEU A 165 -23.14 18.55 17.13
C LEU A 165 -22.15 19.02 18.21
N VAL A 166 -22.63 19.27 19.42
CA VAL A 166 -21.80 19.69 20.57
C VAL A 166 -20.71 18.66 20.84
N SER A 167 -21.09 17.37 20.86
CA SER A 167 -20.15 16.27 21.05
C SER A 167 -19.11 16.21 19.93
N ALA A 168 -19.54 16.21 18.66
CA ALA A 168 -18.65 16.16 17.51
C ALA A 168 -17.70 17.38 17.43
N TYR A 169 -18.20 18.58 17.73
CA TYR A 169 -17.42 19.81 17.74
C TYR A 169 -16.37 19.81 18.87
N THR A 170 -16.74 19.31 20.05
CA THR A 170 -15.80 19.16 21.18
C THR A 170 -14.68 18.19 20.83
N SER A 171 -15.01 17.03 20.26
CA SER A 171 -14.00 16.07 19.77
C SER A 171 -13.10 16.67 18.69
N LEU A 172 -13.65 17.44 17.74
CA LEU A 172 -12.87 18.11 16.72
C LEU A 172 -11.85 19.09 17.32
N LYS A 173 -12.26 19.86 18.34
CA LYS A 173 -11.40 20.82 19.04
C LYS A 173 -10.21 20.12 19.71
N ASP A 174 -10.43 18.94 20.27
CA ASP A 174 -9.36 18.12 20.83
C ASP A 174 -8.47 17.51 19.74
N ALA A 175 -9.06 16.99 18.66
CA ALA A 175 -8.32 16.39 17.55
C ALA A 175 -7.38 17.38 16.85
N VAL A 176 -7.77 18.66 16.70
CA VAL A 176 -6.92 19.69 16.05
C VAL A 176 -5.63 19.98 16.81
N LYS A 177 -5.56 19.69 18.12
CA LYS A 177 -4.35 19.91 18.93
C LYS A 177 -3.15 19.07 18.46
N SER A 178 -3.38 17.98 17.71
CA SER A 178 -2.31 17.13 17.18
C SER A 178 -1.68 17.65 15.88
N GLU A 179 -2.15 18.78 15.31
CA GLU A 179 -1.69 19.28 14.01
C GLU A 179 -0.17 19.37 13.88
N THR A 180 0.49 20.06 14.82
CA THR A 180 1.94 20.25 14.76
C THR A 180 2.67 18.90 14.78
N THR A 181 2.29 18.01 15.68
CA THR A 181 2.90 16.68 15.82
C THR A 181 2.67 15.81 14.60
N ASN A 182 1.47 15.84 14.01
CA ASN A 182 1.17 15.04 12.83
C ASN A 182 1.83 15.57 11.56
N LEU A 183 2.02 16.88 11.43
CA LEU A 183 2.70 17.47 10.28
C LEU A 183 4.23 17.39 10.40
N GLU A 184 4.75 17.13 11.60
CA GLU A 184 6.18 16.95 11.85
C GLU A 184 6.70 15.69 11.14
N GLY A 185 7.89 15.81 10.52
CA GLY A 185 8.52 14.70 9.81
C GLY A 185 7.89 14.34 8.45
N LEU A 186 6.85 15.05 7.99
CA LEU A 186 6.25 14.86 6.67
C LEU A 186 6.89 15.70 5.55
N SER A 187 8.16 16.12 5.72
CA SER A 187 8.88 16.91 4.72
C SER A 187 9.45 16.09 3.57
N ASP A 188 9.56 14.77 3.74
CA ASP A 188 10.01 13.86 2.68
C ASP A 188 9.01 13.83 1.51
N ALA A 189 9.54 13.75 0.28
CA ALA A 189 8.72 13.68 -0.94
C ALA A 189 7.80 12.45 -0.96
N ASN A 190 8.21 11.35 -0.32
CA ASN A 190 7.41 10.14 -0.19
C ASN A 190 6.11 10.35 0.60
N TYR A 191 6.07 11.34 1.49
CA TYR A 191 4.93 11.61 2.36
C TYR A 191 4.03 12.75 1.86
N ILE A 192 4.22 13.22 0.62
CA ILE A 192 3.53 14.40 0.10
C ILE A 192 2.00 14.25 0.18
N SER A 193 1.44 13.09 -0.17
CA SER A 193 -0.01 12.89 -0.09
C SER A 193 -0.52 12.77 1.34
N ILE A 194 0.27 12.25 2.29
CA ILE A 194 -0.07 12.29 3.73
C ILE A 194 -0.18 13.75 4.18
N LYS A 195 0.85 14.55 3.88
CA LYS A 195 0.93 15.96 4.24
C LYS A 195 -0.22 16.78 3.63
N ASP A 196 -0.49 16.61 2.35
CA ASP A 196 -1.52 17.37 1.64
C ASP A 196 -2.92 17.06 2.17
N ASN A 197 -3.22 15.77 2.43
CA ASN A 197 -4.49 15.39 3.02
C ASN A 197 -4.62 15.95 4.45
N LEU A 198 -3.60 15.79 5.30
CA LEU A 198 -3.65 16.34 6.66
C LEU A 198 -3.82 17.85 6.67
N THR A 199 -3.04 18.58 5.87
CA THR A 199 -3.13 20.03 5.74
C THR A 199 -4.54 20.45 5.31
N THR A 200 -5.14 19.72 4.36
CA THR A 200 -6.51 19.97 3.90
C THR A 200 -7.52 19.77 5.02
N TYR A 201 -7.45 18.68 5.77
CA TYR A 201 -8.41 18.38 6.83
C TYR A 201 -8.23 19.26 8.07
N TYR A 202 -7.00 19.61 8.46
CA TYR A 202 -6.76 20.62 9.49
C TYR A 202 -7.25 22.00 9.07
N GLY A 203 -7.08 22.39 7.79
CA GLY A 203 -7.66 23.61 7.24
C GLY A 203 -9.20 23.63 7.35
N LYS A 204 -9.86 22.53 6.96
CA LYS A 204 -11.32 22.37 7.13
C LYS A 204 -11.73 22.47 8.61
N ALA A 205 -10.99 21.82 9.50
CA ALA A 205 -11.25 21.87 10.94
C ALA A 205 -11.14 23.29 11.50
N LYS A 206 -10.08 24.02 11.15
CA LYS A 206 -9.88 25.42 11.55
C LYS A 206 -10.99 26.33 11.05
N ASN A 207 -11.47 26.12 9.81
CA ASN A 207 -12.61 26.90 9.29
C ASN A 207 -13.89 26.66 10.10
N ILE A 208 -14.17 25.42 10.48
CA ILE A 208 -15.30 25.07 11.36
C ILE A 208 -15.15 25.73 12.74
N LEU A 209 -13.98 25.60 13.36
CA LEU A 209 -13.73 26.17 14.70
C LEU A 209 -13.74 27.70 14.70
N THR A 210 -13.29 28.34 13.61
CA THR A 210 -13.32 29.80 13.46
C THR A 210 -14.75 30.32 13.26
N ALA A 211 -15.60 29.58 12.54
CA ALA A 211 -17.02 29.90 12.41
C ALA A 211 -17.78 29.79 13.75
N THR A 212 -17.24 29.00 14.68
CA THR A 212 -17.82 28.65 15.99
C THR A 212 -18.97 27.64 15.91
N LEU A 213 -19.34 27.05 17.05
CA LEU A 213 -20.43 26.07 17.16
C LEU A 213 -21.80 26.72 16.93
N TYR A 214 -22.00 27.95 17.41
CA TYR A 214 -23.19 28.76 17.11
C TYR A 214 -22.79 30.12 16.51
N PRO A 215 -22.59 30.18 15.19
CA PRO A 215 -22.09 31.37 14.50
C PRO A 215 -23.02 32.58 14.66
N ALA A 216 -22.46 33.79 14.53
CA ALA A 216 -23.23 35.03 14.63
C ALA A 216 -24.35 35.15 13.57
N SER A 217 -24.17 34.53 12.40
CA SER A 217 -25.20 34.43 11.36
C SER A 217 -26.41 33.57 11.78
N GLY A 218 -26.23 32.68 12.77
CA GLY A 218 -27.19 31.66 13.16
C GLY A 218 -27.12 30.38 12.32
N GLU A 219 -26.29 30.31 11.29
CA GLU A 219 -26.12 29.12 10.45
C GLU A 219 -25.19 28.10 11.11
N ILE A 220 -25.75 27.09 11.77
CA ILE A 220 -24.98 26.09 12.51
C ILE A 220 -24.18 25.15 11.60
N PRO A 221 -22.98 24.68 12.01
CA PRO A 221 -22.24 23.67 11.27
C PRO A 221 -23.03 22.36 11.14
N LYS A 222 -22.93 21.70 9.98
CA LYS A 222 -23.55 20.39 9.77
C LYS A 222 -22.80 19.30 10.54
N VAL A 223 -23.53 18.52 11.34
CA VAL A 223 -22.98 17.40 12.16
C VAL A 223 -22.11 16.47 11.32
N ASP A 224 -22.59 16.04 10.15
CA ASP A 224 -21.85 15.11 9.29
C ASP A 224 -20.53 15.69 8.78
N ALA A 225 -20.50 16.99 8.47
CA ALA A 225 -19.26 17.65 8.03
C ALA A 225 -18.23 17.69 9.17
N VAL A 226 -18.67 17.98 10.40
CA VAL A 226 -17.81 17.95 11.60
C VAL A 226 -17.30 16.53 11.85
N LYS A 227 -18.18 15.52 11.81
CA LYS A 227 -17.82 14.10 12.02
C LYS A 227 -16.84 13.61 10.96
N VAL A 228 -17.03 13.93 9.67
CA VAL A 228 -16.10 13.53 8.59
C VAL A 228 -14.70 14.09 8.82
N VAL A 229 -14.59 15.38 9.16
CA VAL A 229 -13.29 16.02 9.42
C VAL A 229 -12.63 15.43 10.68
N ASN A 230 -13.39 15.30 11.76
CA ASN A 230 -12.90 14.74 13.02
C ASN A 230 -12.41 13.29 12.86
N ASN A 231 -13.16 12.46 12.15
CA ASN A 231 -12.82 11.06 11.90
C ASN A 231 -11.53 10.94 11.11
N PHE A 232 -11.30 11.78 10.09
CA PHE A 232 -10.05 11.76 9.33
C PHE A 232 -8.85 12.09 10.22
N ILE A 233 -8.93 13.18 11.00
CA ILE A 233 -7.83 13.61 11.89
C ILE A 233 -7.57 12.57 12.98
N THR A 234 -8.62 12.02 13.59
CA THR A 234 -8.51 10.99 14.62
C THR A 234 -7.92 9.70 14.05
N ASN A 235 -8.31 9.30 12.83
CA ASN A 235 -7.73 8.14 12.15
C ASN A 235 -6.25 8.36 11.85
N ALA A 236 -5.86 9.58 11.46
CA ALA A 236 -4.45 9.93 11.25
C ALA A 236 -3.64 9.84 12.54
N ASN A 237 -4.16 10.35 13.66
CA ASN A 237 -3.51 10.27 14.97
C ASN A 237 -3.12 8.83 15.33
N SER A 238 -3.94 7.84 14.93
CA SER A 238 -3.71 6.43 15.23
C SER A 238 -2.87 5.69 14.19
N ASN A 239 -2.77 6.19 12.94
CA ASN A 239 -2.23 5.41 11.81
C ASN A 239 -1.09 6.09 11.03
N ILE A 240 -0.67 7.30 11.40
CA ILE A 240 0.33 8.06 10.63
C ILE A 240 1.62 7.29 10.37
N GLU A 241 2.10 6.51 11.35
CA GLU A 241 3.30 5.68 11.19
C GLU A 241 3.07 4.51 10.22
N GLN A 242 1.87 3.92 10.19
CA GLN A 242 1.53 2.90 9.20
C GLN A 242 1.47 3.49 7.79
N TRP A 243 0.96 4.72 7.65
CA TRP A 243 0.93 5.43 6.37
C TRP A 243 2.34 5.73 5.86
N LYS A 244 3.23 6.21 6.74
CA LYS A 244 4.66 6.41 6.42
C LYS A 244 5.32 5.10 6.00
N ASN A 245 5.11 4.02 6.74
CA ASN A 245 5.69 2.71 6.41
C ASN A 245 5.20 2.18 5.05
N ASN A 246 3.92 2.37 4.72
CA ASN A 246 3.40 2.03 3.39
C ASN A 246 4.04 2.88 2.28
N ALA A 247 4.15 4.20 2.48
CA ALA A 247 4.78 5.09 1.52
C ALA A 247 6.26 4.72 1.29
N ASN A 248 7.01 4.42 2.36
CA ASN A 248 8.40 3.97 2.27
C ASN A 248 8.52 2.60 1.60
N MET A 249 7.65 1.63 1.93
CA MET A 249 7.65 0.33 1.26
C MET A 249 7.48 0.46 -0.26
N LEU A 250 6.59 1.35 -0.71
CA LEU A 250 6.35 1.58 -2.13
C LEU A 250 7.50 2.37 -2.80
N SER A 251 8.16 3.27 -2.07
CA SER A 251 9.32 4.05 -2.54
C SER A 251 10.59 3.23 -2.64
N ASP A 252 10.91 2.48 -1.59
CA ASP A 252 12.22 1.84 -1.45
C ASP A 252 12.18 0.39 -1.97
N SER A 253 10.98 -0.11 -2.26
CA SER A 253 10.72 -1.47 -2.75
C SER A 253 9.37 -1.52 -3.50
N PHE A 254 8.60 -2.58 -3.31
CA PHE A 254 7.31 -2.79 -3.93
C PHE A 254 6.37 -3.58 -3.01
N LEU A 255 5.07 -3.42 -3.26
CA LEU A 255 4.03 -4.29 -2.73
C LEU A 255 3.79 -5.45 -3.69
N LYS A 256 4.01 -6.68 -3.22
CA LYS A 256 3.70 -7.90 -3.96
C LYS A 256 2.26 -8.35 -3.70
N LYS A 257 1.55 -8.68 -4.77
CA LYS A 257 0.20 -9.27 -4.76
C LYS A 257 0.24 -10.58 -5.52
N THR A 258 0.40 -11.67 -4.77
CA THR A 258 0.27 -13.03 -5.30
C THR A 258 -1.14 -13.24 -5.85
N LEU A 259 -1.25 -13.93 -6.98
CA LEU A 259 -2.56 -14.21 -7.55
C LEU A 259 -3.40 -15.11 -6.64
N ASP A 260 -4.66 -14.76 -6.49
CA ASP A 260 -5.64 -15.55 -5.75
C ASP A 260 -6.78 -15.93 -6.68
N LYS A 261 -7.01 -17.24 -6.84
CA LYS A 261 -8.10 -17.78 -7.67
C LYS A 261 -9.48 -17.25 -7.25
N GLN A 262 -9.68 -16.87 -5.98
CA GLN A 262 -10.96 -16.35 -5.49
C GLN A 262 -11.25 -14.94 -6.00
N GLN A 263 -10.24 -14.23 -6.49
CA GLN A 263 -10.35 -12.89 -7.06
C GLN A 263 -10.65 -12.91 -8.57
N LEU A 264 -10.77 -14.10 -9.16
CA LEU A 264 -11.18 -14.29 -10.54
C LEU A 264 -12.70 -14.47 -10.59
N THR A 265 -13.41 -13.56 -11.27
CA THR A 265 -14.81 -13.78 -11.60
C THR A 265 -14.85 -14.71 -12.82
N SER A 266 -15.22 -15.99 -12.67
CA SER A 266 -15.22 -16.95 -13.79
C SER A 266 -16.33 -17.98 -13.63
N ASN A 267 -17.03 -18.28 -14.73
CA ASN A 267 -18.06 -19.32 -14.81
C ASN A 267 -17.50 -20.68 -15.30
N ALA A 268 -16.21 -20.76 -15.64
CA ALA A 268 -15.55 -21.99 -16.11
C ALA A 268 -15.00 -22.85 -14.94
N GLU A 269 -14.90 -24.17 -15.16
CA GLU A 269 -14.28 -25.07 -14.18
C GLU A 269 -12.84 -24.66 -13.88
N LEU A 270 -12.59 -24.31 -12.62
CA LEU A 270 -11.31 -23.76 -12.13
C LEU A 270 -10.24 -24.83 -11.89
N GLN A 271 -10.41 -26.06 -12.38
CA GLN A 271 -9.57 -27.18 -11.99
C GLN A 271 -8.30 -27.24 -12.87
N GLN A 272 -7.18 -26.76 -12.33
CA GLN A 272 -5.86 -26.89 -12.95
C GLN A 272 -5.52 -28.36 -13.26
N PRO A 273 -4.71 -28.67 -14.30
CA PRO A 273 -4.31 -30.03 -14.61
C PRO A 273 -3.57 -30.67 -13.43
N ALA A 274 -4.04 -31.83 -12.98
CA ALA A 274 -3.51 -32.51 -11.79
C ALA A 274 -2.03 -32.93 -11.92
N ASN A 275 -1.52 -33.01 -13.15
CA ASN A 275 -0.20 -33.51 -13.49
C ASN A 275 0.87 -32.43 -13.68
N TYR A 276 0.49 -31.15 -13.70
CA TYR A 276 1.42 -30.06 -13.99
C TYR A 276 2.24 -29.65 -12.77
N SER A 277 3.56 -29.81 -12.87
CA SER A 277 4.48 -29.17 -11.94
C SER A 277 4.82 -27.75 -12.40
N PHE A 278 5.08 -27.59 -13.69
CA PHE A 278 5.22 -26.29 -14.33
C PHE A 278 3.87 -25.80 -14.84
N VAL A 279 3.60 -24.53 -14.60
CA VAL A 279 2.32 -23.89 -14.91
C VAL A 279 2.43 -22.88 -16.04
N ALA A 280 3.54 -22.89 -16.78
CA ALA A 280 3.71 -22.18 -18.04
C ALA A 280 4.76 -22.90 -18.90
N TYR A 281 4.52 -22.94 -20.21
CA TYR A 281 5.35 -23.66 -21.16
C TYR A 281 5.87 -22.77 -22.29
N ASN A 282 6.99 -23.16 -22.89
CA ASN A 282 7.58 -22.48 -24.04
C ASN A 282 7.04 -23.00 -25.39
N GLN A 283 5.98 -23.80 -25.35
CA GLN A 283 5.25 -24.38 -26.48
C GLN A 283 3.78 -23.96 -26.41
N ASP A 284 3.08 -24.02 -27.55
CA ASP A 284 1.65 -23.78 -27.61
C ASP A 284 0.90 -24.80 -26.74
N ILE A 285 -0.05 -24.30 -25.94
CA ILE A 285 -0.93 -25.15 -25.13
C ILE A 285 -2.28 -25.23 -25.83
N THR A 286 -2.61 -26.40 -26.36
CA THR A 286 -3.89 -26.64 -27.06
C THR A 286 -5.03 -26.83 -26.06
N ASN A 287 -6.08 -26.02 -26.20
CA ASN A 287 -7.35 -26.09 -25.48
C ASN A 287 -7.23 -26.23 -23.96
N PRO A 288 -6.59 -25.28 -23.26
CA PRO A 288 -6.61 -25.30 -21.81
C PRO A 288 -8.06 -25.17 -21.32
N THR A 289 -8.51 -26.13 -20.50
CA THR A 289 -9.84 -26.13 -19.89
C THR A 289 -9.89 -25.38 -18.55
N TYR A 290 -8.80 -24.72 -18.18
CA TYR A 290 -8.60 -24.07 -16.89
C TYR A 290 -8.13 -22.62 -17.07
N ASN A 291 -8.59 -21.73 -16.18
CA ASN A 291 -8.27 -20.30 -16.22
C ASN A 291 -7.19 -19.89 -15.22
N PHE A 292 -6.82 -20.77 -14.28
CA PHE A 292 -5.82 -20.51 -13.25
C PHE A 292 -4.99 -21.77 -12.99
N ALA A 293 -3.68 -21.61 -12.79
CA ALA A 293 -2.80 -22.70 -12.36
C ALA A 293 -1.71 -22.20 -11.40
N LYS A 294 -1.39 -23.01 -10.39
CA LYS A 294 -0.31 -22.78 -9.41
C LYS A 294 0.70 -23.93 -9.47
N ARG A 295 1.99 -23.61 -9.37
CA ARG A 295 3.10 -24.57 -9.38
C ARG A 295 2.91 -25.66 -8.32
N ILE A 296 3.18 -26.91 -8.69
CA ILE A 296 3.09 -28.10 -7.83
C ILE A 296 4.45 -28.76 -7.70
N VAL A 297 4.86 -29.05 -6.47
CA VAL A 297 6.01 -29.89 -6.12
C VAL A 297 5.56 -31.34 -5.93
N TRP A 298 6.40 -32.29 -6.31
CA TRP A 298 6.11 -33.72 -6.20
C TRP A 298 7.05 -34.43 -5.24
N LYS A 299 6.58 -35.53 -4.64
CA LYS A 299 7.33 -36.40 -3.72
C LYS A 299 7.14 -37.88 -4.10
N PRO A 300 8.00 -38.81 -3.64
CA PRO A 300 7.72 -40.23 -3.79
C PRO A 300 6.46 -40.62 -3.01
N GLN A 301 5.67 -41.54 -3.57
CA GLN A 301 4.57 -42.15 -2.85
C GLN A 301 5.11 -43.18 -1.85
N GLU A 302 4.59 -43.16 -0.64
CA GLU A 302 4.97 -44.12 0.40
C GLU A 302 4.73 -45.56 -0.06
N GLY A 303 5.72 -46.44 0.15
CA GLY A 303 5.63 -47.84 -0.21
C GLY A 303 5.69 -48.15 -1.72
N GLN A 304 5.83 -47.16 -2.60
CA GLN A 304 5.95 -47.36 -4.06
C GLN A 304 7.15 -46.60 -4.64
N SER A 305 8.21 -47.33 -4.96
CA SER A 305 9.50 -46.76 -5.41
C SER A 305 9.46 -46.04 -6.77
N SER A 306 8.44 -46.33 -7.59
CA SER A 306 8.26 -45.70 -8.90
C SER A 306 7.11 -44.71 -8.96
N THR A 307 6.31 -44.57 -7.89
CA THR A 307 5.10 -43.73 -7.87
C THR A 307 5.33 -42.35 -7.25
N TYR A 308 4.74 -41.31 -7.82
CA TYR A 308 4.91 -39.92 -7.39
C TYR A 308 3.55 -39.27 -7.16
N VAL A 309 3.43 -38.55 -6.04
CA VAL A 309 2.22 -37.82 -5.66
C VAL A 309 2.55 -36.34 -5.44
N PRO A 310 1.57 -35.42 -5.62
CA PRO A 310 1.75 -34.03 -5.24
C PRO A 310 2.16 -33.95 -3.77
N LEU A 311 3.12 -33.08 -3.46
CA LEU A 311 3.47 -32.80 -2.08
C LEU A 311 2.25 -32.19 -1.38
N GLU A 312 1.88 -32.70 -0.23
CA GLU A 312 0.80 -32.11 0.58
C GLU A 312 1.30 -30.85 1.29
N ASN A 313 0.39 -29.93 1.63
CA ASN A 313 0.71 -28.72 2.41
C ASN A 313 1.88 -27.90 1.84
N GLN A 314 1.86 -27.64 0.52
CA GLN A 314 2.94 -26.90 -0.16
C GLN A 314 3.07 -25.42 0.23
N GLY A 315 2.18 -24.92 1.11
CA GLY A 315 2.22 -23.60 1.74
C GLY A 315 2.96 -22.52 0.96
N ASP A 316 4.00 -21.98 1.58
CA ASP A 316 4.87 -20.90 1.06
C ASP A 316 6.09 -21.41 0.27
N LEU A 317 6.10 -22.69 -0.14
CA LEU A 317 7.22 -23.24 -0.92
C LEU A 317 7.38 -22.49 -2.24
N THR A 318 6.25 -22.15 -2.87
CA THR A 318 6.19 -21.38 -4.11
C THR A 318 4.84 -20.68 -4.24
N ASP A 319 4.87 -19.48 -4.79
CA ASP A 319 3.71 -18.65 -5.08
C ASP A 319 3.57 -18.36 -6.59
N VAL A 320 4.31 -19.09 -7.43
CA VAL A 320 4.23 -18.97 -8.88
C VAL A 320 2.90 -19.52 -9.37
N SER A 321 2.12 -18.62 -9.95
CA SER A 321 0.80 -18.90 -10.47
C SER A 321 0.53 -18.05 -11.72
N TRP A 322 -0.39 -18.52 -12.55
CA TRP A 322 -0.79 -17.86 -13.77
C TRP A 322 -2.29 -17.86 -13.89
N ILE A 323 -2.85 -16.71 -14.27
CA ILE A 323 -4.15 -16.64 -14.95
C ILE A 323 -3.87 -16.96 -16.42
N TYR A 324 -4.55 -17.97 -16.96
CA TYR A 324 -4.40 -18.43 -18.34
C TYR A 324 -5.29 -17.67 -19.32
N SER A 325 -6.43 -17.20 -18.83
CA SER A 325 -7.42 -16.53 -19.66
C SER A 325 -8.33 -15.67 -18.81
N LEU A 326 -8.70 -14.53 -19.35
CA LEU A 326 -9.82 -13.70 -18.90
C LEU A 326 -10.93 -13.69 -19.96
N ALA A 327 -11.07 -14.79 -20.71
CA ALA A 327 -12.02 -14.89 -21.82
C ALA A 327 -13.48 -14.96 -21.33
N GLY A 328 -14.34 -14.21 -22.04
CA GLY A 328 -15.75 -14.03 -21.69
C GLY A 328 -16.01 -12.64 -21.10
N ASN A 329 -17.13 -12.01 -21.50
CA ASN A 329 -17.46 -10.62 -21.13
C ASN A 329 -17.58 -10.36 -19.62
N GLU A 330 -17.72 -11.43 -18.82
CA GLU A 330 -17.86 -11.36 -17.36
C GLU A 330 -16.59 -11.78 -16.59
N THR A 331 -15.53 -12.23 -17.30
CA THR A 331 -14.33 -12.74 -16.65
C THR A 331 -13.32 -11.65 -16.35
N LYS A 332 -13.05 -11.46 -15.07
CA LYS A 332 -12.23 -10.37 -14.55
C LYS A 332 -11.34 -10.85 -13.43
N TYR A 333 -10.23 -10.15 -13.22
CA TYR A 333 -9.40 -10.32 -12.05
C TYR A 333 -9.23 -9.00 -11.33
N SER A 334 -9.60 -8.96 -10.05
CA SER A 334 -9.61 -7.71 -9.28
C SER A 334 -8.82 -7.84 -7.99
N PHE A 335 -8.09 -6.80 -7.60
CA PHE A 335 -7.42 -6.78 -6.30
C PHE A 335 -7.31 -5.37 -5.75
N THR A 336 -7.08 -5.26 -4.43
CA THR A 336 -6.94 -3.99 -3.74
C THR A 336 -5.57 -3.82 -3.08
N PHE A 337 -5.15 -2.58 -2.93
CA PHE A 337 -3.93 -2.20 -2.21
C PHE A 337 -4.09 -0.83 -1.54
N ALA A 338 -3.34 -0.62 -0.47
CA ALA A 338 -3.26 0.70 0.17
C ALA A 338 -2.11 1.50 -0.45
N ASN A 339 -2.36 2.79 -0.70
CA ASN A 339 -1.38 3.77 -1.11
C ASN A 339 -1.54 5.04 -0.28
N TYR A 340 -0.53 5.37 0.50
CA TYR A 340 -0.43 6.63 1.23
C TYR A 340 0.72 7.51 0.72
N GLY A 341 1.49 7.02 -0.25
CA GLY A 341 2.57 7.75 -0.92
C GLY A 341 2.07 8.61 -2.07
N THR A 342 2.81 8.66 -3.17
CA THR A 342 2.52 9.51 -4.32
C THR A 342 1.21 9.16 -5.04
N THR A 343 0.67 10.11 -5.81
CA THR A 343 -0.53 9.91 -6.65
C THR A 343 -0.25 9.19 -7.96
N THR A 344 1.02 8.96 -8.28
CA THR A 344 1.48 8.17 -9.43
C THR A 344 2.26 6.96 -8.91
N GLY A 345 2.13 5.82 -9.57
CA GLY A 345 2.90 4.62 -9.29
C GLY A 345 3.06 3.74 -10.52
N TYR A 346 3.69 2.58 -10.34
CA TYR A 346 4.03 1.63 -11.38
C TYR A 346 3.48 0.26 -11.01
N LEU A 347 2.77 -0.36 -11.94
CA LEU A 347 2.30 -1.74 -11.85
C LEU A 347 3.13 -2.63 -12.77
N TYR A 348 3.61 -3.74 -12.22
CA TYR A 348 4.35 -4.75 -12.96
C TYR A 348 3.71 -6.11 -12.81
N PHE A 349 3.82 -6.94 -13.85
CA PHE A 349 3.47 -8.34 -13.81
C PHE A 349 4.15 -9.12 -14.94
N PRO A 350 4.53 -10.38 -14.74
CA PRO A 350 5.01 -11.21 -15.82
C PRO A 350 3.84 -11.60 -16.74
N TYR A 351 4.09 -11.64 -18.05
CA TYR A 351 3.10 -12.02 -19.06
C TYR A 351 3.70 -12.81 -20.23
N LYS A 352 2.87 -13.62 -20.90
CA LYS A 352 3.20 -14.36 -22.12
C LYS A 352 1.94 -14.80 -22.88
N SER A 353 2.06 -15.26 -24.12
CA SER A 353 0.93 -15.87 -24.84
C SER A 353 0.75 -17.34 -24.46
N VAL A 354 -0.50 -17.85 -24.55
CA VAL A 354 -0.78 -19.29 -24.39
C VAL A 354 -0.45 -20.03 -25.68
N LYS A 355 -0.84 -19.45 -26.82
CA LYS A 355 -0.60 -19.95 -28.17
C LYS A 355 -0.04 -18.87 -29.07
N SER A 356 0.66 -19.28 -30.12
CA SER A 356 1.30 -18.36 -31.07
C SER A 356 0.28 -17.64 -31.96
N SER A 357 -0.92 -18.21 -32.12
CA SER A 357 -2.03 -17.63 -32.89
C SER A 357 -2.93 -16.69 -32.08
N ASP A 358 -2.67 -16.47 -30.79
CA ASP A 358 -3.53 -15.67 -29.92
C ASP A 358 -3.53 -14.20 -30.34
N ASN A 359 -4.72 -13.63 -30.56
CA ASN A 359 -4.90 -12.18 -30.72
C ASN A 359 -5.02 -11.55 -29.33
N VAL A 360 -3.90 -11.10 -28.79
CA VAL A 360 -3.83 -10.70 -27.39
C VAL A 360 -4.29 -9.26 -27.16
N ALA A 361 -5.12 -9.06 -26.15
CA ALA A 361 -5.44 -7.74 -25.62
C ALA A 361 -5.76 -7.79 -24.12
N LEU A 362 -5.42 -6.72 -23.42
CA LEU A 362 -5.70 -6.56 -21.99
C LEU A 362 -6.08 -5.11 -21.73
N GLN A 363 -7.01 -4.89 -20.80
CA GLN A 363 -7.33 -3.57 -20.28
C GLN A 363 -7.46 -3.63 -18.76
N TYR A 364 -7.31 -2.48 -18.11
CA TYR A 364 -7.52 -2.35 -16.67
C TYR A 364 -8.42 -1.16 -16.33
N LYS A 365 -9.08 -1.23 -15.18
CA LYS A 365 -9.71 -0.08 -14.53
C LYS A 365 -9.02 0.18 -13.21
N LEU A 366 -8.72 1.44 -12.93
CA LEU A 366 -8.27 1.89 -11.62
C LEU A 366 -9.44 2.58 -10.91
N ASN A 367 -9.77 2.15 -9.71
CA ASN A 367 -10.76 2.80 -8.83
C ASN A 367 -12.16 3.00 -9.47
N GLY A 368 -12.56 2.10 -10.38
CA GLY A 368 -13.84 2.17 -11.09
C GLY A 368 -13.86 3.17 -12.26
N ALA A 369 -12.72 3.76 -12.62
CA ALA A 369 -12.59 4.60 -13.81
C ALA A 369 -12.85 3.82 -15.11
N SER A 370 -12.93 4.55 -16.22
CA SER A 370 -13.05 3.96 -17.56
C SER A 370 -11.91 2.98 -17.85
N PRO A 371 -12.16 1.88 -18.58
CA PRO A 371 -11.11 0.95 -18.97
C PRO A 371 -10.00 1.66 -19.76
N VAL A 372 -8.75 1.34 -19.43
CA VAL A 372 -7.55 1.77 -20.14
C VAL A 372 -6.92 0.54 -20.78
N SER A 373 -6.69 0.60 -22.09
CA SER A 373 -6.04 -0.47 -22.84
C SER A 373 -4.55 -0.55 -22.49
N ILE A 374 -4.02 -1.76 -22.43
CA ILE A 374 -2.59 -2.02 -22.24
C ILE A 374 -2.00 -2.34 -23.60
N ASP A 375 -1.15 -1.44 -24.08
CA ASP A 375 -0.57 -1.55 -25.41
C ASP A 375 0.59 -2.54 -25.45
N PHE A 376 0.46 -3.53 -26.32
CA PHE A 376 1.49 -4.52 -26.63
C PHE A 376 1.98 -4.32 -28.07
N ASN A 377 3.09 -3.61 -28.27
CA ASN A 377 3.65 -3.32 -29.60
C ASN A 377 4.79 -4.27 -29.98
N ASN A 378 4.99 -4.48 -31.28
CA ASN A 378 5.98 -5.42 -31.82
C ASN A 378 7.45 -4.96 -31.70
N SER A 379 7.70 -3.80 -31.10
CA SER A 379 9.07 -3.33 -30.83
C SER A 379 9.52 -3.81 -29.45
N ALA A 380 10.56 -4.63 -29.43
CA ALA A 380 11.28 -4.98 -28.21
C ALA A 380 11.83 -3.70 -27.56
N ILE A 381 11.18 -3.21 -26.51
CA ILE A 381 11.79 -2.20 -25.64
C ILE A 381 12.59 -2.99 -24.61
N SER A 382 13.87 -3.20 -24.90
CA SER A 382 14.83 -3.49 -23.84
C SER A 382 14.79 -2.32 -22.85
N PRO A 383 14.88 -2.57 -21.53
CA PRO A 383 15.01 -1.50 -20.54
C PRO A 383 16.12 -0.55 -20.97
N SER A 384 15.76 0.72 -21.13
CA SER A 384 16.57 1.79 -21.69
C SER A 384 17.94 1.90 -21.00
N GLN A 385 19.00 1.87 -21.81
CA GLN A 385 20.32 2.38 -21.44
C GLN A 385 20.22 3.90 -21.25
N GLU A 386 20.29 4.39 -20.02
CA GLU A 386 20.77 5.75 -19.77
C GLU A 386 22.26 5.78 -20.11
N SER A 387 22.58 6.28 -21.31
CA SER A 387 23.95 6.70 -21.62
C SER A 387 24.16 8.07 -21.01
N ALA A 388 25.08 8.14 -20.04
CA ALA A 388 25.59 9.39 -19.52
C ALA A 388 26.25 10.17 -20.67
N SER A 389 25.72 11.37 -20.94
CA SER A 389 26.30 12.35 -21.85
C SER A 389 27.62 12.87 -21.28
N ASN A 390 28.74 12.54 -21.92
CA ASN A 390 29.94 13.38 -21.85
C ASN A 390 30.11 14.04 -23.22
N ALA A 391 29.95 15.35 -23.22
CA ALA A 391 30.32 16.21 -24.32
C ALA A 391 31.85 16.24 -24.43
N ASP A 392 32.37 15.93 -25.60
CA ASP A 392 33.59 16.58 -26.09
C ASP A 392 33.46 16.76 -27.60
N GLY A 393 33.79 17.97 -28.05
CA GLY A 393 33.49 18.47 -29.38
C GLY A 393 34.57 18.12 -30.38
N SER A 394 34.14 17.79 -31.61
CA SER A 394 34.87 18.24 -32.80
C SER A 394 33.94 18.18 -34.01
N GLU A 395 33.73 19.34 -34.63
CA GLU A 395 33.18 19.48 -35.96
C GLU A 395 34.07 18.79 -37.00
N VAL A 396 33.47 18.25 -38.07
CA VAL A 396 33.72 18.63 -39.47
C VAL A 396 32.78 17.82 -40.40
N ALA A 397 32.19 18.54 -41.35
CA ALA A 397 31.29 18.14 -42.43
C ALA A 397 31.98 17.21 -43.47
N THR A 398 31.35 16.52 -44.45
CA THR A 398 30.36 16.92 -45.48
C THR A 398 30.04 15.69 -46.37
N THR A 399 28.82 15.64 -46.94
CA THR A 399 28.39 15.13 -48.29
C THR A 399 28.55 13.62 -48.62
N ALA A 400 27.73 12.93 -49.43
CA ALA A 400 26.45 13.12 -50.15
C ALA A 400 26.05 11.73 -50.77
N ASP A 401 24.90 11.67 -51.45
CA ASP A 401 24.29 10.59 -52.27
C ASP A 401 23.40 9.59 -51.51
N ASP A 402 22.05 9.68 -51.52
CA ASP A 402 21.04 9.86 -52.58
C ASP A 402 20.75 8.59 -53.42
N ASN A 403 19.62 7.92 -53.11
CA ASN A 403 18.58 7.55 -54.07
C ASN A 403 17.41 6.80 -53.39
N SER A 404 16.26 7.49 -53.34
CA SER A 404 14.89 6.95 -53.17
C SER A 404 14.32 6.54 -54.54
N PRO A 405 13.18 5.83 -54.67
CA PRO A 405 11.83 6.48 -54.62
C PRO A 405 10.76 5.63 -53.87
N GLU A 406 10.03 6.17 -52.90
CA GLU A 406 8.76 6.94 -52.97
C GLU A 406 7.44 6.14 -52.99
N SER A 407 6.66 6.25 -51.90
CA SER A 407 5.34 6.91 -51.85
C SER A 407 4.88 6.99 -50.37
N GLN A 408 4.88 8.13 -49.66
CA GLN A 408 3.96 9.29 -49.73
C GLN A 408 2.48 8.88 -49.64
N VAL A 409 1.56 9.35 -48.78
CA VAL A 409 1.32 10.53 -47.91
C VAL A 409 0.10 10.10 -47.03
N LYS A 410 -0.10 10.41 -45.74
CA LYS A 410 -0.65 11.67 -45.21
C LYS A 410 -0.84 11.54 -43.70
N ALA A 411 -0.30 12.49 -42.96
CA ALA A 411 -0.67 12.75 -41.57
C ALA A 411 -2.02 13.48 -41.56
N GLU A 412 -3.01 12.94 -40.85
CA GLU A 412 -4.16 13.71 -40.40
C GLU A 412 -4.10 13.90 -38.89
N LYS A 413 -3.93 15.17 -38.52
CA LYS A 413 -4.13 15.71 -37.19
C LYS A 413 -5.64 15.76 -36.94
N ALA A 414 -6.16 14.85 -36.13
CA ALA A 414 -7.48 14.98 -35.51
C ALA A 414 -7.30 15.17 -34.01
N SER A 415 -7.61 16.39 -33.57
CA SER A 415 -7.78 16.79 -32.18
C SER A 415 -9.15 16.35 -31.70
N SER A 416 -9.21 15.47 -30.71
CA SER A 416 -10.34 15.37 -29.79
C SER A 416 -9.84 14.94 -28.41
N THR A 417 -10.08 15.81 -27.45
CA THR A 417 -9.72 15.76 -26.03
C THR A 417 -10.37 14.60 -25.29
N SER A 418 -9.58 13.62 -24.84
CA SER A 418 -9.68 12.93 -23.53
C SER A 418 -8.80 11.66 -23.49
N ASP A 419 -7.50 11.76 -23.74
CA ASP A 419 -6.58 10.61 -23.65
C ASP A 419 -5.40 10.93 -22.73
N VAL A 420 -5.55 10.61 -21.45
CA VAL A 420 -4.40 10.44 -20.55
C VAL A 420 -4.06 8.95 -20.52
N SER A 421 -3.65 8.40 -21.66
CA SER A 421 -3.04 7.07 -21.70
C SER A 421 -1.53 7.24 -21.81
N ARG A 422 -0.85 7.15 -20.66
CA ARG A 422 0.63 7.08 -20.57
C ARG A 422 1.06 5.66 -20.18
N SER A 423 0.50 4.63 -20.83
CA SER A 423 1.05 3.28 -20.67
C SER A 423 2.49 3.29 -21.20
N ALA A 424 3.43 2.70 -20.46
CA ALA A 424 4.70 2.34 -21.09
C ALA A 424 4.39 1.30 -22.17
N VAL A 425 5.05 1.41 -23.32
CA VAL A 425 4.82 0.50 -24.44
C VAL A 425 5.38 -0.87 -24.07
N ASN A 426 4.52 -1.87 -23.93
CA ASN A 426 4.94 -3.24 -23.63
C ASN A 426 5.23 -3.99 -24.93
N SER A 427 6.18 -4.91 -24.93
CA SER A 427 6.46 -5.71 -26.12
C SER A 427 5.37 -6.76 -26.38
N ALA A 428 5.14 -7.11 -27.65
CA ALA A 428 4.14 -8.12 -28.01
C ALA A 428 4.38 -9.44 -27.25
N PRO A 429 3.36 -10.07 -26.65
CA PRO A 429 3.52 -11.32 -25.94
C PRO A 429 3.92 -12.46 -26.90
N SER A 430 4.69 -13.41 -26.39
CA SER A 430 5.15 -14.57 -27.15
C SER A 430 5.03 -15.84 -26.32
N VAL A 431 4.95 -17.00 -26.96
CA VAL A 431 4.80 -18.28 -26.26
C VAL A 431 6.10 -18.73 -25.61
N ASN A 432 7.24 -18.48 -26.24
CA ASN A 432 8.53 -19.02 -25.84
C ASN A 432 9.28 -18.16 -24.80
N GLU A 433 8.70 -17.07 -24.33
CA GLU A 433 9.34 -16.10 -23.44
C GLU A 433 8.33 -15.48 -22.46
N ILE A 434 8.78 -15.20 -21.25
CA ILE A 434 8.08 -14.42 -20.22
C ILE A 434 8.64 -13.00 -20.29
N LYS A 435 7.75 -12.05 -20.50
CA LYS A 435 8.05 -10.62 -20.47
C LYS A 435 7.50 -10.02 -19.17
N VAL A 436 7.94 -8.83 -18.79
CA VAL A 436 7.42 -8.12 -17.62
C VAL A 436 6.75 -6.83 -18.08
N ALA A 437 5.46 -6.68 -17.80
CA ALA A 437 4.73 -5.48 -18.14
C ALA A 437 5.10 -4.38 -17.16
N LYS A 438 5.05 -3.13 -17.62
CA LYS A 438 5.18 -1.95 -16.77
C LYS A 438 4.10 -0.95 -17.16
N ILE A 439 3.24 -0.60 -16.22
CA ILE A 439 2.11 0.32 -16.45
C ILE A 439 2.23 1.47 -15.46
N ILE A 440 2.09 2.69 -15.96
CA ILE A 440 2.04 3.88 -15.11
C ILE A 440 0.60 4.03 -14.61
N LEU A 441 0.42 3.91 -13.31
CA LEU A 441 -0.84 4.21 -12.62
C LEU A 441 -0.86 5.69 -12.27
N SER A 442 -1.83 6.43 -12.79
CA SER A 442 -2.09 7.83 -12.44
C SER A 442 -3.35 7.92 -11.57
N GLU A 443 -3.50 9.00 -10.80
CA GLU A 443 -4.69 9.24 -9.96
C GLU A 443 -4.92 8.17 -8.87
N LEU A 444 -3.83 7.69 -8.27
CA LEU A 444 -3.91 6.86 -7.07
C LEU A 444 -4.57 7.65 -5.94
N LYS A 445 -5.59 7.07 -5.32
CA LYS A 445 -6.29 7.64 -4.17
C LYS A 445 -5.45 7.44 -2.91
N PHE A 446 -5.56 8.39 -1.99
CA PHE A 446 -5.06 8.23 -0.63
C PHE A 446 -5.88 7.16 0.09
N GLY A 447 -5.22 6.10 0.57
CA GLY A 447 -5.88 4.92 1.16
C GLY A 447 -6.04 3.78 0.17
N GLN A 448 -7.20 3.13 0.17
CA GLN A 448 -7.42 1.91 -0.63
C GLN A 448 -7.67 2.24 -2.11
N ASN A 449 -6.99 1.50 -2.98
CA ASN A 449 -7.13 1.50 -4.43
C ASN A 449 -7.53 0.11 -4.92
N THR A 450 -8.27 0.05 -6.02
CA THR A 450 -8.72 -1.19 -6.65
C THR A 450 -8.31 -1.21 -8.12
N ILE A 451 -7.72 -2.32 -8.56
CA ILE A 451 -7.44 -2.58 -9.98
C ILE A 451 -8.30 -3.76 -10.43
N GLU A 452 -8.97 -3.62 -11.58
CA GLU A 452 -9.74 -4.67 -12.27
C GLU A 452 -9.14 -4.89 -13.66
N PHE A 453 -8.72 -6.11 -13.97
CA PHE A 453 -8.28 -6.53 -15.30
C PHE A 453 -9.40 -7.24 -16.06
N SER A 454 -9.47 -7.02 -17.38
CA SER A 454 -10.42 -7.68 -18.28
C SER A 454 -9.90 -7.70 -19.73
N VAL A 455 -10.57 -8.43 -20.60
CA VAL A 455 -10.38 -8.34 -22.06
C VAL A 455 -11.37 -7.31 -22.64
N PRO A 456 -10.96 -6.45 -23.60
CA PRO A 456 -11.89 -5.55 -24.30
C PRO A 456 -13.03 -6.31 -24.99
N THR A 457 -14.26 -5.80 -24.87
CA THR A 457 -15.46 -6.39 -25.48
C THR A 457 -15.47 -6.28 -27.02
N GLY A 458 -16.04 -7.28 -27.70
CA GLY A 458 -16.43 -7.17 -29.12
C GLY A 458 -15.40 -7.63 -30.16
N GLN A 459 -14.37 -8.38 -29.78
CA GLN A 459 -13.41 -8.98 -30.72
C GLN A 459 -12.99 -10.38 -30.26
N ASP A 460 -12.53 -11.23 -31.19
CA ASP A 460 -11.88 -12.52 -30.92
C ASP A 460 -10.50 -12.32 -30.26
N LYS A 461 -10.51 -11.65 -29.11
CA LYS A 461 -9.35 -11.28 -28.31
C LYS A 461 -9.26 -12.16 -27.08
N VAL A 462 -8.03 -12.44 -26.65
CA VAL A 462 -7.74 -13.16 -25.40
C VAL A 462 -6.76 -12.36 -24.55
N ALA A 463 -6.84 -12.50 -23.24
CA ALA A 463 -5.80 -11.95 -22.36
C ALA A 463 -4.49 -12.75 -22.57
N PRO A 464 -3.31 -12.13 -22.37
CA PRO A 464 -2.11 -12.93 -22.17
C PRO A 464 -2.26 -13.75 -20.89
N MET A 465 -1.40 -14.75 -20.72
CA MET A 465 -1.17 -15.29 -19.39
C MET A 465 -0.60 -14.17 -18.51
N ILE A 466 -1.11 -14.02 -17.29
CA ILE A 466 -0.66 -12.99 -16.35
C ILE A 466 -0.28 -13.64 -15.02
N GLY A 467 0.87 -13.28 -14.46
CA GLY A 467 1.32 -13.76 -13.14
C GLY A 467 1.10 -12.75 -12.01
N ASN A 468 1.83 -12.94 -10.91
CA ASN A 468 1.76 -12.09 -9.72
C ASN A 468 1.99 -10.60 -10.04
N MET A 469 1.35 -9.73 -9.26
CA MET A 469 1.36 -8.29 -9.48
C MET A 469 2.28 -7.58 -8.48
N TYR A 470 2.93 -6.52 -8.92
CA TYR A 470 3.88 -5.74 -8.11
C TYR A 470 3.59 -4.25 -8.28
N ILE A 471 3.54 -3.51 -7.17
CA ILE A 471 3.25 -2.07 -7.18
C ILE A 471 4.39 -1.32 -6.51
N SER A 472 4.91 -0.29 -7.16
CA SER A 472 5.89 0.64 -6.60
C SER A 472 5.48 2.08 -6.87
N SER A 473 5.97 3.04 -6.09
CA SER A 473 5.81 4.47 -6.38
C SER A 473 6.92 5.02 -7.30
N THR A 474 7.94 4.23 -7.60
CA THR A 474 9.11 4.65 -8.40
C THR A 474 9.57 3.56 -9.37
N ASP A 475 10.14 3.97 -10.49
CA ASP A 475 10.75 3.09 -11.49
C ASP A 475 12.16 2.62 -11.10
N LYS A 476 12.78 3.26 -10.10
CA LYS A 476 14.09 2.84 -9.57
C LYS A 476 14.08 1.41 -9.03
N ASN A 477 12.90 0.87 -8.72
CA ASN A 477 12.73 -0.48 -8.17
C ASN A 477 12.54 -1.56 -9.24
N ASP A 478 12.67 -1.23 -10.54
CA ASP A 478 12.54 -2.20 -11.65
C ASP A 478 13.37 -3.48 -11.40
N ASN A 479 14.64 -3.34 -11.00
CA ASN A 479 15.50 -4.50 -10.73
C ASN A 479 15.06 -5.31 -9.52
N LEU A 480 14.52 -4.67 -8.47
CA LEU A 480 14.00 -5.37 -7.29
C LEU A 480 12.77 -6.21 -7.67
N VAL A 481 11.88 -5.64 -8.49
CA VAL A 481 10.71 -6.34 -9.01
C VAL A 481 11.11 -7.52 -9.89
N TYR A 482 12.04 -7.32 -10.83
CA TYR A 482 12.52 -8.41 -11.70
C TYR A 482 13.21 -9.51 -10.87
N ASN A 483 13.96 -9.13 -9.85
CA ASN A 483 14.58 -10.08 -8.95
C ASN A 483 13.55 -10.94 -8.21
N ASP A 484 12.44 -10.36 -7.74
CA ASP A 484 11.39 -11.15 -7.08
C ASP A 484 10.64 -12.05 -8.08
N ILE A 485 10.22 -11.52 -9.23
CA ILE A 485 9.53 -12.28 -10.29
C ILE A 485 10.33 -13.53 -10.67
N PHE A 486 11.63 -13.40 -10.88
CA PHE A 486 12.47 -14.52 -11.31
C PHE A 486 13.22 -15.19 -10.16
N SER A 487 12.92 -14.80 -8.92
CA SER A 487 13.58 -15.27 -7.68
C SER A 487 15.11 -15.28 -7.79
N ASN A 488 15.64 -14.14 -8.21
CA ASN A 488 17.05 -13.85 -8.30
C ASN A 488 17.52 -13.17 -7.01
N THR A 489 18.62 -13.66 -6.44
CA THR A 489 19.25 -13.07 -5.26
C THR A 489 20.65 -12.64 -5.60
N LEU A 490 20.94 -11.35 -5.38
CA LEU A 490 22.27 -10.79 -5.54
C LEU A 490 23.13 -11.11 -4.29
N ASP A 491 24.44 -11.25 -4.47
CA ASP A 491 25.38 -11.44 -3.36
C ASP A 491 25.49 -10.23 -2.42
N LYS A 492 25.21 -9.04 -2.93
CA LYS A 492 25.16 -7.76 -2.22
C LYS A 492 24.29 -6.78 -3.01
N GLN A 493 23.80 -5.74 -2.35
CA GLN A 493 22.89 -4.77 -2.96
C GLN A 493 23.61 -3.88 -4.00
N ASP A 494 24.81 -3.39 -3.65
CA ASP A 494 25.60 -2.53 -4.51
C ASP A 494 26.78 -3.26 -5.15
N GLU A 495 27.08 -2.95 -6.40
CA GLU A 495 28.24 -3.50 -7.13
C GLU A 495 28.30 -5.03 -7.14
N SER A 496 27.13 -5.68 -7.12
CA SER A 496 26.99 -7.14 -7.15
C SER A 496 27.75 -7.75 -8.32
N THR A 497 28.37 -8.90 -8.06
CA THR A 497 29.12 -9.68 -9.05
C THR A 497 28.52 -11.04 -9.31
N SER A 498 27.49 -11.42 -8.55
CA SER A 498 26.84 -12.71 -8.74
C SER A 498 25.35 -12.66 -8.44
N VAL A 499 24.62 -13.49 -9.18
CA VAL A 499 23.18 -13.65 -9.06
C VAL A 499 22.86 -15.13 -8.92
N THR A 500 22.04 -15.48 -7.94
CA THR A 500 21.55 -16.85 -7.72
C THR A 500 20.08 -16.92 -8.11
N VAL A 501 19.73 -17.85 -8.99
CA VAL A 501 18.35 -18.12 -9.39
C VAL A 501 17.78 -19.26 -8.57
N ASN A 502 16.70 -19.00 -7.84
CA ASN A 502 15.92 -20.04 -7.18
C ASN A 502 14.91 -20.64 -8.16
N LEU A 503 15.19 -21.86 -8.63
CA LEU A 503 14.37 -22.50 -9.67
C LEU A 503 12.93 -22.77 -9.19
N LEU A 504 12.74 -23.06 -7.90
CA LEU A 504 11.42 -23.40 -7.34
C LEU A 504 10.52 -22.17 -7.15
N LYS A 505 11.11 -21.00 -6.89
CA LYS A 505 10.36 -19.78 -6.56
C LYS A 505 10.25 -18.80 -7.73
N GLY A 506 11.15 -18.86 -8.72
CA GLY A 506 11.13 -17.96 -9.87
C GLY A 506 10.16 -18.40 -10.97
N TYR A 507 9.59 -17.45 -11.71
CA TYR A 507 8.85 -17.74 -12.94
C TYR A 507 9.78 -18.33 -14.01
N SER A 508 9.33 -19.39 -14.68
CA SER A 508 10.15 -20.18 -15.61
C SER A 508 9.26 -20.96 -16.58
N LEU A 509 9.81 -21.40 -17.72
CA LEU A 509 9.07 -22.18 -18.72
C LEU A 509 9.66 -23.58 -18.88
N ALA A 510 8.83 -24.61 -18.86
CA ALA A 510 9.23 -25.93 -19.36
C ALA A 510 8.83 -26.07 -20.83
N ALA A 511 9.52 -26.91 -21.59
CA ALA A 511 9.07 -27.26 -22.93
C ALA A 511 8.04 -28.40 -22.95
N ASP A 512 8.02 -29.19 -21.88
CA ASP A 512 7.28 -30.44 -21.79
C ASP A 512 6.57 -30.57 -20.45
N HIS A 513 5.36 -31.13 -20.45
CA HIS A 513 4.55 -31.36 -19.25
C HIS A 513 5.18 -32.36 -18.27
N SER A 514 6.12 -33.21 -18.70
CA SER A 514 6.79 -34.17 -17.81
C SER A 514 7.92 -33.55 -16.99
N THR A 515 8.43 -32.37 -17.34
CA THR A 515 9.42 -31.64 -16.52
C THR A 515 8.79 -31.22 -15.20
N TYR A 516 9.45 -31.51 -14.07
CA TYR A 516 8.85 -31.30 -12.75
C TYR A 516 9.83 -31.01 -11.63
N PHE A 517 9.33 -30.34 -10.59
CA PHE A 517 10.00 -30.16 -9.29
C PHE A 517 9.78 -31.38 -8.42
N TYR A 518 10.87 -31.93 -7.89
CA TYR A 518 10.84 -33.07 -7.00
C TYR A 518 11.54 -32.76 -5.67
N GLN A 519 10.94 -33.23 -4.58
CA GLN A 519 11.49 -33.16 -3.24
C GLN A 519 12.41 -34.37 -3.00
N PHE A 520 13.69 -34.10 -2.76
CA PHE A 520 14.68 -35.08 -2.33
C PHE A 520 14.99 -34.91 -0.83
N SER A 521 14.97 -36.01 -0.08
CA SER A 521 15.49 -36.10 1.29
C SER A 521 16.72 -37.00 1.32
N SER A 522 17.71 -36.67 2.16
CA SER A 522 19.02 -37.35 2.24
C SER A 522 18.94 -38.85 2.57
N SER A 523 17.80 -39.31 3.05
CA SER A 523 17.58 -40.68 3.50
C SER A 523 16.43 -41.43 2.78
N ASN A 524 15.74 -40.83 1.80
CA ASN A 524 14.42 -41.30 1.32
C ASN A 524 13.39 -41.53 2.44
N ARG A 525 13.71 -41.14 3.69
CA ARG A 525 12.77 -41.14 4.80
C ARG A 525 12.09 -39.78 4.75
N MET A 526 10.77 -39.82 4.61
CA MET A 526 9.94 -38.62 4.68
C MET A 526 10.10 -38.00 6.07
N ASN A 527 10.15 -36.66 6.14
CA ASN A 527 10.37 -35.81 7.34
C ASN A 527 11.82 -35.43 7.64
N GLU A 528 12.50 -34.80 6.69
CA GLU A 528 13.69 -33.98 6.98
C GLU A 528 13.30 -32.50 7.09
N SER A 529 13.94 -31.75 7.99
CA SER A 529 13.63 -30.33 8.19
C SER A 529 14.03 -29.45 6.99
N ASN A 530 15.00 -29.89 6.18
CA ASN A 530 15.57 -29.13 5.06
C ASN A 530 15.67 -29.96 3.77
N PRO A 531 14.54 -30.31 3.12
CA PRO A 531 14.56 -31.04 1.86
C PRO A 531 15.19 -30.23 0.73
N THR A 532 15.81 -30.93 -0.23
CA THR A 532 16.32 -30.31 -1.47
C THR A 532 15.30 -30.44 -2.58
N TYR A 533 15.00 -29.35 -3.29
CA TYR A 533 14.09 -29.35 -4.43
C TYR A 533 14.89 -29.24 -5.73
N LEU A 534 14.73 -30.22 -6.62
CA LEU A 534 15.41 -30.23 -7.91
C LEU A 534 14.41 -30.33 -9.06
N VAL A 535 14.78 -29.76 -10.21
CA VAL A 535 14.04 -29.93 -11.46
C VAL A 535 14.59 -31.14 -12.20
N GLY A 536 13.70 -32.06 -12.60
CA GLY A 536 14.04 -33.24 -13.39
C GLY A 536 13.39 -33.24 -14.77
N PHE A 537 13.73 -34.26 -15.57
CA PHE A 537 13.17 -34.45 -16.92
C PHE A 537 13.40 -33.25 -17.85
N ILE A 538 14.62 -32.72 -17.82
CA ILE A 538 15.15 -31.82 -18.84
C ILE A 538 15.97 -32.70 -19.80
N GLY A 539 15.72 -32.58 -21.10
CA GLY A 539 16.34 -33.42 -22.13
C GLY A 539 15.87 -34.88 -22.10
N GLY A 540 16.26 -35.73 -23.04
CA GLY A 540 16.02 -37.18 -22.99
C GLY A 540 14.66 -37.67 -23.51
N ARG A 541 14.48 -38.99 -23.65
CA ARG A 541 13.30 -39.63 -24.30
C ARG A 541 12.25 -40.20 -23.34
N GLY A 542 12.57 -40.30 -22.05
CA GLY A 542 11.69 -40.98 -21.08
C GLY A 542 10.48 -40.14 -20.67
N ASN A 543 9.33 -40.78 -20.47
CA ASN A 543 8.14 -40.18 -19.89
C ASN A 543 8.13 -40.37 -18.36
N ARG A 544 7.37 -39.53 -17.65
CA ARG A 544 7.21 -39.65 -16.19
C ARG A 544 6.27 -40.84 -15.87
N ASN A 545 6.82 -41.91 -15.33
CA ASN A 545 6.22 -43.27 -15.21
C ASN A 545 4.94 -43.43 -14.32
N ASN A 546 4.21 -42.36 -13.97
CA ASN A 546 3.01 -42.43 -13.10
C ASN A 546 1.73 -41.91 -13.71
N LEU A 547 1.69 -41.80 -15.03
CA LEU A 547 0.44 -41.67 -15.76
C LEU A 547 -0.10 -43.09 -16.00
N ASN A 548 -0.46 -43.80 -14.92
CA ASN A 548 -1.09 -45.11 -15.03
C ASN A 548 -2.45 -44.88 -15.70
N SER A 549 -2.59 -45.36 -16.93
CA SER A 549 -3.72 -45.16 -17.82
C SER A 549 -5.04 -45.78 -17.33
N SER A 550 -5.07 -46.40 -16.15
CA SER A 550 -6.18 -47.20 -15.64
C SER A 550 -7.11 -46.48 -14.63
N ASN A 551 -6.77 -45.27 -14.16
CA ASN A 551 -7.69 -44.40 -13.38
C ASN A 551 -7.99 -43.08 -14.12
N ALA A 552 -8.11 -43.15 -15.45
CA ALA A 552 -8.34 -42.00 -16.31
C ALA A 552 -9.83 -41.59 -16.35
N THR A 553 -10.30 -40.89 -15.32
CA THR A 553 -11.55 -40.12 -15.39
C THR A 553 -11.36 -38.61 -15.27
N ASN A 554 -10.16 -38.12 -14.89
CA ASN A 554 -9.97 -36.70 -14.52
C ASN A 554 -8.75 -36.03 -15.21
N ASN A 555 -8.95 -35.43 -16.40
CA ASN A 555 -8.13 -34.32 -16.94
C ASN A 555 -6.60 -34.56 -17.14
N GLN A 556 -6.23 -35.64 -17.86
CA GLN A 556 -4.83 -35.92 -18.25
C GLN A 556 -4.38 -35.07 -19.44
N VAL A 557 -4.05 -33.79 -19.24
CA VAL A 557 -3.43 -32.99 -20.30
C VAL A 557 -1.95 -33.38 -20.43
N ALA A 558 -1.62 -34.20 -21.42
CA ALA A 558 -0.24 -34.56 -21.79
C ALA A 558 0.32 -33.66 -22.91
N SER A 559 0.07 -32.36 -22.79
CA SER A 559 0.50 -31.34 -23.75
C SER A 559 1.03 -30.14 -22.97
N PRO A 560 2.10 -29.46 -23.42
CA PRO A 560 2.93 -29.83 -24.56
C PRO A 560 3.77 -31.08 -24.30
N SER A 561 4.03 -31.84 -25.36
CA SER A 561 4.81 -33.08 -25.34
C SER A 561 6.00 -32.99 -26.28
N VAL A 562 7.20 -32.81 -25.72
CA VAL A 562 8.47 -32.76 -26.48
C VAL A 562 9.52 -33.64 -25.82
N GLN A 563 10.41 -34.19 -26.64
CA GLN A 563 11.42 -35.15 -26.22
C GLN A 563 12.82 -34.74 -26.66
N THR A 564 13.83 -35.49 -26.20
CA THR A 564 15.25 -35.34 -26.54
C THR A 564 15.76 -33.95 -26.18
N SER A 565 16.68 -33.36 -26.94
CA SER A 565 17.26 -32.04 -26.68
C SER A 565 16.24 -30.90 -26.70
N SER A 566 15.07 -31.10 -27.34
CA SER A 566 13.98 -30.11 -27.37
C SER A 566 13.24 -29.98 -26.04
N ARG A 567 13.41 -30.93 -25.11
CA ARG A 567 12.85 -30.85 -23.76
C ARG A 567 13.70 -29.93 -22.89
N THR A 568 13.42 -28.63 -22.91
CA THR A 568 14.23 -27.61 -22.21
C THR A 568 13.55 -27.01 -20.99
N LEU A 569 14.34 -26.42 -20.10
CA LEU A 569 13.90 -25.50 -19.05
C LEU A 569 14.41 -24.09 -19.37
N THR A 570 13.54 -23.09 -19.42
CA THR A 570 13.91 -21.68 -19.57
C THR A 570 13.80 -20.96 -18.24
N ILE A 571 14.86 -20.26 -17.85
CA ILE A 571 14.95 -19.41 -16.66
C ILE A 571 15.33 -17.99 -17.07
N TYR A 572 15.25 -17.06 -16.12
CA TYR A 572 15.65 -15.67 -16.34
C TYR A 572 16.62 -15.22 -15.27
N VAL A 573 17.69 -14.55 -15.73
CA VAL A 573 18.82 -14.11 -14.93
C VAL A 573 18.98 -12.61 -15.07
N ASN A 574 18.62 -11.86 -14.03
CA ASN A 574 18.83 -10.44 -13.90
C ASN A 574 20.29 -10.17 -13.49
N ALA A 575 21.18 -10.10 -14.48
CA ALA A 575 22.60 -9.97 -14.24
C ALA A 575 22.94 -8.53 -13.80
N PRO A 576 23.70 -8.34 -12.71
CA PRO A 576 24.01 -7.00 -12.21
C PRO A 576 24.94 -6.21 -13.15
N LYS A 577 25.72 -6.89 -13.99
CA LYS A 577 26.69 -6.31 -14.91
C LYS A 577 26.66 -7.06 -16.24
N ASP A 578 27.09 -6.38 -17.29
CA ASP A 578 27.40 -7.02 -18.56
C ASP A 578 28.73 -7.78 -18.46
N GLY A 579 28.80 -9.02 -18.95
CA GLY A 579 30.06 -9.79 -18.86
C GLY A 579 29.93 -11.30 -19.00
N GLN A 580 31.07 -11.98 -18.87
CA GLN A 580 31.17 -13.44 -18.91
C GLN A 580 30.94 -14.01 -17.50
N TYR A 581 30.04 -14.99 -17.37
CA TYR A 581 29.65 -15.56 -16.08
C TYR A 581 29.97 -17.05 -15.99
N TYR A 582 30.62 -17.46 -14.90
CA TYR A 582 30.71 -18.87 -14.49
C TYR A 582 29.38 -19.33 -13.89
N ILE A 583 29.10 -20.64 -14.00
CA ILE A 583 27.87 -21.26 -13.50
C ILE A 583 28.22 -22.29 -12.44
N LYS A 584 27.54 -22.24 -11.31
CA LYS A 584 27.61 -23.22 -10.22
C LYS A 584 26.20 -23.69 -9.87
N GLY A 585 26.04 -24.98 -9.57
CA GLY A 585 24.75 -25.53 -9.17
C GLY A 585 24.88 -26.89 -8.49
N SER A 586 23.84 -27.27 -7.74
CA SER A 586 23.69 -28.63 -7.24
C SER A 586 23.02 -29.51 -8.28
N TYR A 587 23.36 -30.79 -8.29
CA TYR A 587 22.76 -31.76 -9.20
C TYR A 587 22.68 -33.16 -8.60
N LEU A 588 21.81 -34.00 -9.14
CA LEU A 588 21.67 -35.40 -8.75
C LEU A 588 21.55 -36.31 -9.97
N THR A 589 22.44 -37.31 -10.06
CA THR A 589 22.39 -38.37 -11.06
C THR A 589 23.33 -39.53 -10.68
N SER A 590 22.94 -40.77 -11.00
CA SER A 590 23.81 -41.94 -10.87
C SER A 590 24.90 -42.01 -11.95
N ASP A 591 24.61 -41.48 -13.14
CA ASP A 591 25.40 -41.67 -14.34
C ASP A 591 26.00 -40.35 -14.84
N LYS A 592 26.88 -40.41 -15.83
CA LYS A 592 27.30 -39.21 -16.56
C LYS A 592 26.10 -38.61 -17.31
N ARG A 593 25.92 -37.30 -17.17
CA ARG A 593 24.86 -36.51 -17.82
C ARG A 593 25.44 -35.16 -18.24
N ASN A 594 24.95 -34.60 -19.34
CA ASN A 594 25.38 -33.28 -19.79
C ASN A 594 24.36 -32.20 -19.43
N LEU A 595 24.88 -30.98 -19.31
CA LEU A 595 24.10 -29.77 -19.18
C LEU A 595 24.53 -28.82 -20.29
N LYS A 596 23.54 -28.22 -20.94
CA LYS A 596 23.74 -27.14 -21.91
C LYS A 596 23.00 -25.90 -21.46
N PHE A 597 23.67 -24.75 -21.47
CA PHE A 597 23.08 -23.45 -21.21
C PHE A 597 23.27 -22.55 -22.43
N THR A 598 22.21 -21.88 -22.88
CA THR A 598 22.22 -20.97 -24.03
C THR A 598 21.39 -19.72 -23.74
N THR A 599 21.86 -18.54 -24.14
CA THR A 599 21.08 -17.28 -24.06
C THR A 599 20.52 -16.84 -25.41
N THR A 600 21.08 -17.34 -26.50
CA THR A 600 20.62 -17.09 -27.87
C THR A 600 20.23 -18.40 -28.56
N ALA A 601 19.30 -18.32 -29.52
CA ALA A 601 18.97 -19.48 -30.36
C ALA A 601 20.14 -19.90 -31.28
N THR A 602 21.11 -19.01 -31.50
CA THR A 602 22.36 -19.28 -32.22
C THR A 602 23.46 -19.74 -31.26
N ALA A 603 24.31 -20.66 -31.72
CA ALA A 603 25.31 -21.38 -30.92
C ALA A 603 26.42 -20.50 -30.28
N ASN A 604 26.48 -19.21 -30.63
CA ASN A 604 27.61 -18.33 -30.30
C ASN A 604 27.71 -17.94 -28.82
N ASN A 605 26.68 -18.21 -28.01
CA ASN A 605 26.70 -18.00 -26.56
C ASN A 605 26.10 -19.20 -25.82
N SER A 606 26.82 -20.32 -25.91
CA SER A 606 26.45 -21.61 -25.35
C SER A 606 27.59 -22.16 -24.49
N ILE A 607 27.23 -22.88 -23.42
CA ILE A 607 28.15 -23.71 -22.65
C ILE A 607 27.55 -25.10 -22.50
N THR A 608 28.31 -26.13 -22.90
CA THR A 608 27.97 -27.53 -22.69
C THR A 608 29.07 -28.19 -21.87
N PHE A 609 28.72 -28.94 -20.83
CA PHE A 609 29.65 -29.74 -20.05
C PHE A 609 28.99 -31.02 -19.53
N THR A 610 29.81 -32.02 -19.17
CA THR A 610 29.35 -33.28 -18.58
C THR A 610 29.68 -33.32 -17.10
N VAL A 611 28.67 -33.52 -16.24
CA VAL A 611 28.87 -33.74 -14.81
C VAL A 611 29.19 -35.21 -14.52
N LYS A 612 29.96 -35.45 -13.47
CA LYS A 612 30.30 -36.81 -13.03
C LYS A 612 29.08 -37.50 -12.41
N GLY A 613 28.86 -38.77 -12.73
CA GLY A 613 27.85 -39.58 -12.05
C GLY A 613 28.25 -39.89 -10.60
N LYS A 614 27.28 -39.96 -9.68
CA LYS A 614 27.53 -40.32 -8.27
C LYS A 614 27.34 -41.81 -7.97
N SER A 615 27.00 -42.62 -8.97
CA SER A 615 26.69 -44.05 -8.85
C SER A 615 25.50 -44.36 -7.92
N ASN A 616 24.76 -43.35 -7.45
CA ASN A 616 23.57 -43.46 -6.60
C ASN A 616 22.62 -42.27 -6.82
N TRP A 617 21.43 -42.34 -6.21
CA TRP A 617 20.38 -41.32 -6.29
C TRP A 617 20.14 -40.59 -4.96
N ASN A 618 21.06 -40.68 -4.00
CA ASN A 618 20.97 -40.02 -2.69
C ASN A 618 22.12 -39.05 -2.39
N THR A 619 23.17 -39.02 -3.22
CA THR A 619 24.32 -38.12 -3.06
C THR A 619 24.17 -36.92 -3.97
N LEU A 620 23.98 -35.73 -3.39
CA LEU A 620 23.93 -34.48 -4.12
C LEU A 620 25.35 -34.08 -4.59
N GLY A 621 25.54 -33.90 -5.90
CA GLY A 621 26.74 -33.32 -6.50
C GLY A 621 26.68 -31.80 -6.56
N THR A 622 27.82 -31.17 -6.83
CA THR A 622 27.91 -29.72 -7.05
C THR A 622 28.92 -29.42 -8.15
N PHE A 623 28.45 -28.92 -9.28
CA PHE A 623 29.33 -28.52 -10.37
C PHE A 623 29.73 -27.04 -10.25
N ASN A 624 30.91 -26.69 -10.75
CA ASN A 624 31.35 -25.31 -10.90
C ASN A 624 32.22 -25.16 -12.16
N THR A 625 31.82 -24.29 -13.10
CA THR A 625 32.51 -24.14 -14.38
C THR A 625 33.81 -23.33 -14.28
N ALA A 626 34.03 -22.59 -13.19
CA ALA A 626 35.26 -21.81 -12.98
C ALA A 626 36.49 -22.73 -12.84
N ASP A 627 36.38 -23.71 -11.95
CA ASP A 627 37.44 -24.64 -11.55
C ASP A 627 37.26 -26.06 -12.12
N ASN A 628 36.20 -26.28 -12.91
CA ASN A 628 35.76 -27.60 -13.39
C ASN A 628 35.46 -28.59 -12.26
N ASN A 629 35.03 -28.11 -11.08
CA ASN A 629 34.61 -29.01 -10.01
C ASN A 629 33.44 -29.89 -10.47
N ASP A 630 33.56 -31.19 -10.22
CA ASP A 630 32.57 -32.22 -10.55
C ASP A 630 32.20 -32.31 -12.06
N ILE A 631 33.06 -31.77 -12.92
CA ILE A 631 32.93 -31.78 -14.38
C ILE A 631 34.01 -32.70 -14.98
N GLU A 632 33.66 -33.41 -16.03
CA GLU A 632 34.60 -34.22 -16.81
C GLU A 632 35.54 -33.29 -17.62
N THR A 633 36.86 -33.41 -17.42
CA THR A 633 37.89 -32.53 -18.01
C THR A 633 38.62 -33.13 -19.22
N SER A 634 38.00 -34.10 -19.90
CA SER A 634 38.46 -34.87 -21.08
C SER A 634 39.37 -36.07 -20.78
N GLY A 635 38.94 -37.22 -21.32
CA GLY A 635 39.69 -38.48 -21.37
C GLY A 635 38.78 -39.59 -21.92
N SER A 636 38.84 -39.83 -23.24
CA SER A 636 38.24 -40.97 -23.96
C SER A 636 36.70 -41.04 -24.07
N SER A 637 36.15 -40.56 -25.18
CA SER A 637 35.18 -41.28 -26.03
C SER A 637 34.90 -40.47 -27.31
N SER A 638 34.91 -41.15 -28.44
CA SER A 638 35.05 -40.69 -29.82
C SER A 638 33.86 -39.92 -30.44
N SER A 639 33.19 -39.01 -29.73
CA SER A 639 32.22 -38.07 -30.35
C SER A 639 31.84 -36.81 -29.53
N GLY A 640 32.49 -36.51 -28.40
CA GLY A 640 32.15 -35.35 -27.57
C GLY A 640 33.07 -34.16 -27.82
N GLN A 641 32.53 -33.04 -28.30
CA GLN A 641 33.25 -31.75 -28.36
C GLN A 641 33.85 -31.39 -26.99
N PRO A 642 35.10 -30.91 -26.91
CA PRO A 642 35.68 -30.39 -25.67
C PRO A 642 34.81 -29.25 -25.10
N ASN A 643 34.90 -28.96 -23.81
CA ASN A 643 34.24 -27.80 -23.19
C ASN A 643 34.69 -26.50 -23.90
N GLU A 644 33.97 -26.05 -24.95
CA GLU A 644 34.39 -24.93 -25.81
C GLU A 644 34.43 -23.58 -25.05
N SER A 645 33.64 -23.43 -23.98
CA SER A 645 33.65 -22.25 -23.09
C SER A 645 33.36 -22.63 -21.64
N LYS A 646 34.00 -21.96 -20.67
CA LYS A 646 33.70 -22.08 -19.22
C LYS A 646 32.66 -21.08 -18.73
N THR A 647 32.31 -20.10 -19.55
CA THR A 647 31.45 -18.98 -19.20
C THR A 647 30.31 -18.81 -20.20
N ILE A 648 29.24 -18.17 -19.75
CA ILE A 648 28.15 -17.67 -20.59
C ILE A 648 28.12 -16.14 -20.53
N LYS A 649 27.97 -15.47 -21.67
CA LYS A 649 27.83 -14.00 -21.71
C LYS A 649 26.42 -13.62 -21.29
N LEU A 650 26.30 -12.72 -20.32
CA LEU A 650 25.03 -12.11 -19.90
C LEU A 650 25.16 -10.59 -20.06
N ASN A 651 24.10 -9.96 -20.55
CA ASN A 651 23.97 -8.50 -20.58
C ASN A 651 23.53 -8.00 -19.19
N LYS A 652 23.82 -6.75 -18.84
CA LYS A 652 23.22 -6.14 -17.63
C LYS A 652 21.69 -6.17 -17.76
N GLY A 653 21.01 -6.54 -16.68
CA GLY A 653 19.56 -6.67 -16.65
C GLY A 653 19.09 -8.10 -16.93
N LEU A 654 17.84 -8.24 -17.35
CA LEU A 654 17.17 -9.54 -17.50
C LEU A 654 17.66 -10.31 -18.74
N ASN A 655 18.16 -11.53 -18.55
CA ASN A 655 18.60 -12.43 -19.60
C ASN A 655 17.78 -13.72 -19.59
N LYS A 656 17.29 -14.15 -20.75
CA LYS A 656 16.71 -15.47 -20.94
C LYS A 656 17.83 -16.51 -21.04
N VAL A 657 17.78 -17.57 -20.23
CA VAL A 657 18.71 -18.70 -20.29
C VAL A 657 17.93 -19.99 -20.47
N VAL A 658 18.21 -20.73 -21.55
CA VAL A 658 17.63 -22.03 -21.86
C VAL A 658 18.60 -23.12 -21.44
N ILE A 659 18.09 -24.06 -20.65
CA ILE A 659 18.80 -25.20 -20.08
C ILE A 659 18.30 -26.45 -20.80
N GLY A 660 19.22 -27.23 -21.34
CA GLY A 660 18.93 -28.46 -22.06
C GLY A 660 19.98 -29.53 -21.80
N SER A 661 19.90 -30.58 -22.62
CA SER A 661 20.88 -31.66 -22.67
C SER A 661 21.18 -31.99 -24.13
N GLU A 662 22.31 -32.65 -24.38
CA GLU A 662 22.70 -33.12 -25.72
C GLU A 662 22.90 -34.64 -25.73
N MET A 663 23.20 -35.19 -26.90
CA MET A 663 23.52 -36.61 -27.03
C MET A 663 24.89 -36.92 -26.41
N ILE A 664 25.01 -38.05 -25.70
CA ILE A 664 26.28 -38.60 -25.20
C ILE A 664 26.37 -40.05 -25.69
N ASN A 665 27.45 -40.43 -26.37
CA ASN A 665 27.69 -41.80 -26.83
C ASN A 665 26.48 -42.41 -27.57
N ASN A 666 25.92 -41.68 -28.54
CA ASN A 666 24.72 -42.06 -29.31
C ASN A 666 23.44 -42.29 -28.48
N LYS A 667 23.38 -41.79 -27.24
CA LYS A 667 22.21 -41.85 -26.36
C LYS A 667 21.77 -40.43 -25.95
N TYR A 668 20.48 -40.27 -25.65
CA TYR A 668 19.93 -39.05 -25.06
C TYR A 668 19.64 -39.29 -23.57
N PRO A 669 20.66 -39.20 -22.71
CA PRO A 669 20.51 -39.57 -21.31
C PRO A 669 19.70 -38.54 -20.50
N GLY A 670 19.41 -37.37 -21.10
CA GLY A 670 18.82 -36.22 -20.41
C GLY A 670 19.86 -35.46 -19.59
N ALA A 671 19.43 -34.35 -18.99
CA ALA A 671 20.18 -33.63 -17.98
C ALA A 671 20.08 -34.35 -16.63
N PRO A 672 21.01 -34.11 -15.68
CA PRO A 672 20.79 -34.50 -14.29
C PRO A 672 19.60 -33.74 -13.69
N TYR A 673 19.10 -34.17 -12.54
CA TYR A 673 18.22 -33.30 -11.74
C TYR A 673 19.04 -32.12 -11.25
N ILE A 674 18.53 -30.89 -11.36
CA ILE A 674 19.29 -29.68 -11.02
C ILE A 674 18.59 -28.81 -9.98
N GLY A 675 19.37 -28.20 -9.10
CA GLY A 675 18.90 -27.24 -8.10
C GLY A 675 19.18 -25.80 -8.52
N ASN A 676 19.18 -24.90 -7.53
CA ASN A 676 19.46 -23.47 -7.73
C ASN A 676 20.80 -23.25 -8.43
N LEU A 677 20.84 -22.21 -9.26
CA LEU A 677 21.99 -21.88 -10.10
C LEU A 677 22.56 -20.53 -9.72
N LYS A 678 23.87 -20.47 -9.50
CA LYS A 678 24.61 -19.23 -9.25
C LYS A 678 25.44 -18.87 -10.47
N PHE A 679 25.25 -17.66 -10.96
CA PHE A 679 26.03 -17.04 -12.02
C PHE A 679 27.00 -16.05 -11.38
N THR A 680 28.31 -16.22 -11.59
CA THR A 680 29.35 -15.34 -11.01
C THR A 680 30.18 -14.70 -12.12
N LEU A 681 30.26 -13.37 -12.13
CA LEU A 681 30.99 -12.60 -13.12
C LEU A 681 32.49 -12.96 -13.07
N MET A 682 33.07 -13.26 -14.23
CA MET A 682 34.50 -13.47 -14.39
C MET A 682 35.23 -12.14 -14.21
N SER A 683 36.18 -12.09 -13.27
CA SER A 683 36.94 -10.87 -12.99
C SER A 683 37.90 -10.52 -14.15
N PRO A 684 38.07 -9.22 -14.50
CA PRO A 684 38.98 -8.79 -15.57
C PRO A 684 40.43 -9.23 -15.39
N THR A 685 40.90 -9.37 -14.15
CA THR A 685 42.27 -9.81 -13.80
C THR A 685 42.61 -11.21 -14.29
N MET A 686 41.64 -12.04 -14.67
CA MET A 686 41.89 -13.35 -15.27
C MET A 686 42.05 -13.33 -16.79
N MET A 687 41.77 -12.20 -17.47
CA MET A 687 42.00 -12.05 -18.91
C MET A 687 43.46 -11.70 -19.25
N GLU A 688 44.18 -11.01 -18.37
CA GLU A 688 45.58 -10.59 -18.60
C GLU A 688 46.63 -11.64 -18.20
N ALA A 689 46.30 -12.58 -17.31
CA ALA A 689 47.24 -13.63 -16.88
C ALA A 689 47.46 -14.76 -17.92
N LYS A 690 46.89 -14.64 -19.12
CA LYS A 690 46.99 -15.64 -20.21
C LYS A 690 47.25 -15.03 -21.60
N LYS A 691 47.78 -13.81 -21.68
CA LYS A 691 48.41 -13.32 -22.90
C LYS A 691 49.92 -13.43 -22.80
#